data_AF-A0A654FAW2-F1
#
_entry.id   AF-A0A654FAW2-F1
#
_cell.length_a   1.000
_cell.length_b   1.000
_cell.length_c   1.000
_cell.angle_alpha   90.00
_cell.angle_beta   90.00
_cell.angle_gamma   90.00
#
_symmetry.space_group_name_H-M   'P 1'
#
loop_
_entity.id
_entity.type
_entity.pdbx_description
1 polymer ?
#
loop_
_entity_poly.entity_id
_entity_poly.type
_entity_poly.pdbx_seq_one_letter_code
_entity_poly.pdbx_strand_id
1 'polypeptide(L)'
;MNRSKEENVAPTMKDDSPFGKLTEDLLIEIFIRIPITNWEQVSCVRKQWANLFRGECLWLAALNRAYPLASKTKSWIGPIRQGLSKRRYVALYISRNILGVDDTDIDEMLGHIYVFLNDQLQLSTMPASGILHGTLIDQLIVCGQSKEEAGELATKIWLALLDNLEDTKHTFTVLKSIAQEYDGFLPYPYSRPIKVQWKVFEKLFVDFRDLLDHSEYCDLIGIAKNKFQTIPYFSYPSTLFFFLEMALMKVMTILVLFVSVSSTLAQSNNGGHISIIVSETGLEFAKDYLIKKVITTTLPLQLPDIENKVKIPLIGKVRMGLSNIQIDAVHVQSSKMETRKDGIILSVLGATANLSMDWSYTYRASFFEISDHGDASVEVKGMNVRITATLVNDNGSLKIASRENDCTVKNIDIHINGGASWLYQGVVDAFQKMIISTVEKTVSTKIVEKMKKLDSFLQSLPKQRKIDDSAAVNLTFTGNPVLGNSSVEVDINGLFMPKGDDIKVAGSRSSSFFGGVNKRMVTISVEEGVFNSATLVYFNAKVMHLVMEETKNGSILSTSDWKLILPELYKHYPDNKMVLNMSVTSPPAVKITENGIDATIQLDIAFDVQDSGENLSVARLSTILSVACSTEIVKNNLIGSLRLNDFNATMKWSKIGEFQTNYVQAATSRILEALFLPYVNTRLKRGFPLPIPGDFTIKNIKIVYVNSGILVCTDIGTSTNQ
;
A
#
# COMPACT_ATOMS: atom_id res chain seq x y z
N MET A 1 10.69 70.04 -36.55
CA MET A 1 11.60 70.83 -37.43
C MET A 1 12.92 71.03 -36.68
N ASN A 2 14.06 70.79 -37.33
CA ASN A 2 15.46 71.04 -36.92
C ASN A 2 15.90 70.81 -35.45
N ARG A 3 16.44 69.60 -35.19
CA ARG A 3 17.86 69.28 -34.86
C ARG A 3 18.73 70.27 -34.04
N SER A 4 19.53 69.69 -33.12
CA SER A 4 20.70 70.25 -32.39
C SER A 4 20.41 71.36 -31.36
N LYS A 5 21.08 71.40 -30.20
CA LYS A 5 22.43 70.90 -29.85
C LYS A 5 22.48 69.88 -28.70
N GLU A 6 23.60 69.18 -28.61
CA GLU A 6 24.11 68.55 -27.39
C GLU A 6 24.62 69.62 -26.41
N GLU A 7 24.50 69.38 -25.11
CA GLU A 7 25.39 70.00 -24.13
C GLU A 7 25.69 69.01 -23.00
N ASN A 8 26.96 68.85 -22.64
CA ASN A 8 27.42 67.76 -21.77
C ASN A 8 27.19 68.08 -20.30
N VAL A 9 26.36 67.28 -19.62
CA VAL A 9 26.37 67.15 -18.16
C VAL A 9 26.75 65.72 -17.79
N ALA A 10 28.07 65.47 -17.72
CA ALA A 10 28.60 64.20 -17.26
C ALA A 10 28.50 64.14 -15.71
N PRO A 11 27.79 63.15 -15.13
CA PRO A 11 27.81 62.94 -13.69
C PRO A 11 29.15 62.29 -13.29
N THR A 12 30.16 63.11 -12.99
CA THR A 12 31.48 62.65 -12.56
C THR A 12 31.45 62.10 -11.14
N MET A 13 31.01 60.85 -10.98
CA MET A 13 31.51 60.02 -9.89
C MET A 13 32.85 59.42 -10.32
N LYS A 14 33.92 59.82 -9.64
CA LYS A 14 35.20 59.10 -9.69
C LYS A 14 35.04 57.77 -8.97
N ASP A 15 34.66 56.76 -9.75
CA ASP A 15 34.56 55.39 -9.29
C ASP A 15 35.95 54.74 -9.39
N ASP A 16 36.83 55.09 -8.45
CA ASP A 16 38.23 54.62 -8.35
C ASP A 16 38.34 53.13 -7.94
N SER A 17 37.33 52.33 -8.30
CA SER A 17 37.34 50.87 -8.29
C SER A 17 38.27 50.34 -9.39
N PRO A 18 39.24 49.44 -9.09
CA PRO A 18 40.12 48.85 -10.10
C PRO A 18 39.34 48.05 -11.17
N PHE A 19 38.15 47.55 -10.82
CA PHE A 19 37.25 46.85 -11.75
C PHE A 19 36.61 47.77 -12.79
N GLY A 20 36.58 49.09 -12.56
CA GLY A 20 36.01 50.07 -13.49
C GLY A 20 36.81 50.27 -14.79
N LYS A 21 38.00 49.68 -14.90
CA LYS A 21 38.91 49.77 -16.07
C LYS A 21 39.01 48.46 -16.87
N LEU A 22 38.29 47.42 -16.48
CA LEU A 22 38.31 46.12 -17.16
C LEU A 22 37.48 46.17 -18.46
N THR A 23 37.92 45.44 -19.49
CA THR A 23 37.14 45.23 -20.71
C THR A 23 35.94 44.33 -20.42
N GLU A 24 34.92 44.40 -21.27
CA GLU A 24 33.70 43.58 -21.08
C GLU A 24 34.01 42.08 -21.16
N ASP A 25 34.98 41.66 -21.98
CA ASP A 25 35.43 40.26 -22.06
C ASP A 25 36.02 39.76 -20.73
N LEU A 26 36.86 40.57 -20.07
CA LEU A 26 37.44 40.24 -18.77
C LEU A 26 36.38 40.24 -17.66
N LEU A 27 35.41 41.16 -17.71
CA LEU A 27 34.27 41.17 -16.80
C LEU A 27 33.40 39.91 -16.99
N ILE A 28 33.12 39.52 -18.24
CA ILE A 28 32.43 38.25 -18.56
C ILE A 28 33.20 37.06 -17.97
N GLU A 29 34.52 36.98 -18.17
CA GLU A 29 35.31 35.85 -17.68
C GLU A 29 35.35 35.77 -16.14
N ILE A 30 35.32 36.90 -15.45
CA ILE A 30 35.19 36.98 -14.00
C ILE A 30 33.80 36.51 -13.55
N PHE A 31 32.72 37.04 -14.12
CA PHE A 31 31.37 36.70 -13.67
C PHE A 31 31.00 35.23 -13.91
N ILE A 32 31.46 34.60 -15.02
CA ILE A 32 31.28 33.15 -15.25
C ILE A 32 32.14 32.25 -14.33
N ARG A 33 32.98 32.82 -13.47
CA ARG A 33 33.67 32.11 -12.37
C ARG A 33 32.94 32.25 -11.02
N ILE A 34 31.99 33.17 -10.88
CA ILE A 34 31.20 33.37 -9.67
C ILE A 34 29.96 32.45 -9.68
N PRO A 35 29.58 31.80 -8.56
CA PRO A 35 28.33 31.05 -8.46
C PRO A 35 27.09 31.90 -8.79
N ILE A 36 26.15 31.34 -9.55
CA ILE A 36 24.99 32.07 -10.08
C ILE A 36 24.05 32.57 -8.97
N THR A 37 24.00 31.89 -7.83
CA THR A 37 23.34 32.35 -6.59
C THR A 37 23.76 33.76 -6.16
N ASN A 38 24.97 34.19 -6.52
CA ASN A 38 25.53 35.47 -6.12
C ASN A 38 25.42 36.53 -7.24
N TRP A 39 24.98 36.15 -8.45
CA TRP A 39 24.91 37.05 -9.60
C TRP A 39 23.88 38.16 -9.41
N GLU A 40 22.76 37.89 -8.75
CA GLU A 40 21.77 38.92 -8.43
C GLU A 40 22.38 40.01 -7.53
N GLN A 41 22.97 39.60 -6.41
CA GLN A 41 23.66 40.49 -5.46
C GLN A 41 24.72 41.34 -6.18
N VAL A 42 25.57 40.71 -7.01
CA VAL A 42 26.59 41.39 -7.81
C VAL A 42 25.96 42.35 -8.82
N SER A 43 24.87 41.98 -9.51
CA SER A 43 24.20 42.85 -10.49
C SER A 43 23.69 44.15 -9.87
N CYS A 44 23.26 44.11 -8.60
CA CYS A 44 22.78 45.28 -7.86
C CYS A 44 23.89 46.26 -7.44
N VAL A 45 25.16 45.84 -7.42
CA VAL A 45 26.27 46.71 -6.99
C VAL A 45 26.56 47.83 -7.99
N ARG A 46 26.39 47.60 -9.31
CA ARG A 46 26.82 48.56 -10.34
C ARG A 46 26.01 48.48 -11.62
N LYS A 47 25.54 49.63 -12.13
CA LYS A 47 24.71 49.74 -13.35
C LYS A 47 25.37 49.13 -14.60
N GLN A 48 26.70 49.21 -14.73
CA GLN A 48 27.43 48.54 -15.83
C GLN A 48 27.29 47.01 -15.76
N TRP A 49 27.37 46.43 -14.56
CA TRP A 49 27.22 44.99 -14.36
C TRP A 49 25.76 44.57 -14.57
N ALA A 50 24.79 45.34 -14.07
CA ALA A 50 23.36 45.13 -14.35
C ALA A 50 23.03 45.13 -15.86
N ASN A 51 23.72 45.94 -16.68
CA ASN A 51 23.59 45.89 -18.14
C ASN A 51 24.19 44.59 -18.70
N LEU A 52 25.36 44.16 -18.23
CA LEU A 52 26.02 42.93 -18.67
C LEU A 52 25.16 41.68 -18.36
N PHE A 53 24.52 41.61 -17.19
CA PHE A 53 23.56 40.54 -16.83
C PHE A 53 22.26 40.55 -17.64
N ARG A 54 22.02 41.59 -18.45
CA ARG A 54 20.92 41.68 -19.44
C ARG A 54 21.38 41.42 -20.88
N GLY A 55 22.69 41.33 -21.14
CA GLY A 55 23.26 41.10 -22.47
C GLY A 55 23.45 39.63 -22.78
N GLU A 56 23.24 39.24 -24.05
CA GLU A 56 23.37 37.85 -24.50
C GLU A 56 24.80 37.30 -24.36
N CYS A 57 25.83 38.11 -24.56
CA CYS A 57 27.24 37.66 -24.58
C CYS A 57 27.67 36.96 -23.27
N LEU A 58 27.26 37.49 -22.11
CA LEU A 58 27.55 36.87 -20.82
C LEU A 58 26.86 35.51 -20.67
N TRP A 59 25.57 35.44 -20.99
CA TRP A 59 24.79 34.21 -20.86
C TRP A 59 25.19 33.16 -21.89
N LEU A 60 25.63 33.57 -23.09
CA LEU A 60 26.20 32.68 -24.11
C LEU A 60 27.56 32.13 -23.67
N ALA A 61 28.42 32.94 -23.05
CA ALA A 61 29.68 32.47 -22.46
C ALA A 61 29.43 31.49 -21.29
N ALA A 62 28.46 31.80 -20.43
CA ALA A 62 28.05 30.92 -19.32
C ALA A 62 27.49 29.58 -19.83
N LEU A 63 26.61 29.60 -20.83
CA LEU A 63 26.04 28.42 -21.47
C LEU A 63 27.11 27.51 -22.08
N ASN A 64 28.03 28.09 -22.85
CA ASN A 64 29.15 27.36 -23.45
C ASN A 64 30.13 26.78 -22.40
N ARG A 65 30.25 27.40 -21.23
CA ARG A 65 31.13 26.94 -20.14
C ARG A 65 30.50 25.85 -19.28
N ALA A 66 29.23 26.02 -18.88
CA ALA A 66 28.54 25.09 -17.99
C ALA A 66 27.95 23.89 -18.72
N TYR A 67 27.53 24.06 -19.97
CA TYR A 67 26.85 23.04 -20.77
C TYR A 67 27.41 22.97 -22.22
N PRO A 68 28.72 22.65 -22.38
CA PRO A 68 29.43 22.71 -23.67
C PRO A 68 28.94 21.73 -24.76
N LEU A 69 28.15 20.72 -24.37
CA LEU A 69 27.47 19.80 -25.28
C LEU A 69 26.10 20.36 -25.71
N ALA A 70 25.26 20.73 -24.75
CA ALA A 70 23.94 21.32 -25.03
C ALA A 70 24.02 22.68 -25.73
N SER A 71 25.11 23.45 -25.62
CA SER A 71 25.24 24.68 -26.41
C SER A 71 25.20 24.43 -27.94
N LYS A 72 25.46 23.19 -28.38
CA LYS A 72 25.56 22.75 -29.78
C LYS A 72 24.39 21.88 -30.27
N THR A 73 23.41 21.54 -29.43
CA THR A 73 22.24 20.75 -29.86
C THR A 73 21.38 21.54 -30.87
N LYS A 74 20.72 20.81 -31.79
CA LYS A 74 19.81 21.40 -32.78
C LYS A 74 18.54 21.93 -32.09
N SER A 75 17.98 22.99 -32.65
CA SER A 75 16.63 23.45 -32.30
C SER A 75 15.58 22.40 -32.63
N TRP A 76 14.71 22.10 -31.67
CA TRP A 76 13.54 21.23 -31.83
C TRP A 76 12.36 21.93 -32.52
N ILE A 77 11.30 21.16 -32.78
CA ILE A 77 10.04 21.59 -33.39
C ILE A 77 8.96 21.62 -32.30
N GLY A 78 7.97 22.51 -32.41
CA GLY A 78 6.81 22.55 -31.52
C GLY A 78 6.45 23.98 -31.04
N PRO A 79 5.42 24.10 -30.18
CA PRO A 79 4.97 25.39 -29.64
C PRO A 79 6.01 26.08 -28.72
N ILE A 80 6.79 25.32 -27.95
CA ILE A 80 7.69 25.83 -26.90
C ILE A 80 9.11 25.98 -27.46
N ARG A 81 9.54 27.23 -27.68
CA ARG A 81 10.82 27.54 -28.34
C ARG A 81 11.99 27.71 -27.35
N GLN A 82 13.16 27.25 -27.79
CA GLN A 82 14.46 27.29 -27.10
C GLN A 82 14.93 28.69 -26.63
N GLY A 83 14.39 29.78 -27.20
CA GLY A 83 14.60 31.14 -26.70
C GLY A 83 16.05 31.66 -26.78
N LEU A 84 16.36 32.64 -25.94
CA LEU A 84 17.66 33.31 -25.84
C LEU A 84 18.58 32.66 -24.79
N SER A 85 19.87 32.99 -24.82
CA SER A 85 20.95 32.31 -24.08
C SER A 85 20.67 32.21 -22.58
N LYS A 86 20.08 33.25 -21.98
CA LYS A 86 19.66 33.24 -20.56
C LYS A 86 18.58 32.19 -20.29
N ARG A 87 17.58 32.06 -21.16
CA ARG A 87 16.49 31.08 -21.01
C ARG A 87 17.02 29.65 -21.17
N ARG A 88 17.90 29.42 -22.16
CA ARG A 88 18.60 28.14 -22.35
C ARG A 88 19.37 27.71 -21.10
N TYR A 89 20.11 28.63 -20.49
CA TYR A 89 20.83 28.36 -19.25
C TYR A 89 19.88 27.92 -18.12
N VAL A 90 18.79 28.67 -17.90
CA VAL A 90 17.81 28.38 -16.85
C VAL A 90 17.12 27.03 -17.09
N ALA A 91 16.77 26.71 -18.34
CA ALA A 91 16.20 25.41 -18.70
C ALA A 91 17.13 24.23 -18.35
N LEU A 92 18.42 24.31 -18.71
CA LEU A 92 19.41 23.26 -18.39
C LEU A 92 19.67 23.14 -16.90
N TYR A 93 19.65 24.26 -16.16
CA TYR A 93 19.75 24.25 -14.71
C TYR A 93 18.55 23.52 -14.06
N ILE A 94 17.33 23.76 -14.55
CA ILE A 94 16.10 23.11 -14.06
C ILE A 94 16.09 21.62 -14.42
N SER A 95 16.45 21.27 -15.65
CA SER A 95 16.49 19.86 -16.11
C SER A 95 17.46 19.02 -15.27
N ARG A 96 18.65 19.56 -14.96
CA ARG A 96 19.63 18.91 -14.09
C ARG A 96 19.19 18.85 -12.62
N ASN A 97 18.87 20.00 -12.00
CA ASN A 97 18.77 20.11 -10.55
C ASN A 97 17.36 19.95 -9.96
N ILE A 98 16.30 20.16 -10.76
CA ILE A 98 14.89 20.06 -10.31
C ILE A 98 14.23 18.81 -10.91
N LEU A 99 14.47 18.52 -12.20
CA LEU A 99 13.90 17.34 -12.85
C LEU A 99 14.73 16.07 -12.67
N GLY A 100 15.96 16.15 -12.14
CA GLY A 100 16.78 14.98 -11.82
C GLY A 100 16.98 14.06 -13.03
N VAL A 101 17.66 14.58 -14.05
CA VAL A 101 18.10 13.83 -15.25
C VAL A 101 19.60 13.54 -15.09
N ASP A 102 20.04 12.34 -15.48
CA ASP A 102 21.43 11.91 -15.34
C ASP A 102 22.42 12.82 -16.07
N ASP A 103 23.59 13.02 -15.46
CA ASP A 103 24.62 13.99 -15.88
C ASP A 103 25.19 13.78 -17.29
N THR A 104 24.90 12.65 -17.92
CA THR A 104 25.37 12.27 -19.26
C THR A 104 24.44 12.68 -20.41
N ASP A 105 23.15 12.95 -20.17
CA ASP A 105 22.20 13.31 -21.24
C ASP A 105 21.09 14.26 -20.74
N ILE A 106 21.49 15.49 -20.39
CA ILE A 106 20.59 16.52 -19.86
C ILE A 106 19.73 17.10 -21.00
N ASP A 107 18.47 16.65 -21.07
CA ASP A 107 17.50 17.17 -22.05
C ASP A 107 17.13 18.64 -21.76
N GLU A 108 17.48 19.53 -22.68
CA GLU A 108 17.13 20.95 -22.62
C GLU A 108 15.60 21.17 -22.75
N MET A 109 14.90 20.29 -23.46
CA MET A 109 13.46 20.37 -23.72
C MET A 109 12.67 20.45 -22.42
N LEU A 110 12.85 19.47 -21.53
CA LEU A 110 12.08 19.33 -20.29
C LEU A 110 12.24 20.58 -19.40
N GLY A 111 13.44 21.18 -19.43
CA GLY A 111 13.71 22.48 -18.81
C GLY A 111 12.89 23.62 -19.41
N HIS A 112 12.83 23.78 -20.73
CA HIS A 112 12.00 24.83 -21.36
C HIS A 112 10.51 24.59 -21.19
N ILE A 113 10.08 23.32 -21.15
CA ILE A 113 8.69 22.95 -20.87
C ILE A 113 8.31 23.37 -19.44
N TYR A 114 9.16 23.10 -18.44
CA TYR A 114 8.96 23.59 -17.07
C TYR A 114 8.92 25.12 -17.03
N VAL A 115 9.89 25.82 -17.64
CA VAL A 115 9.94 27.29 -17.63
C VAL A 115 8.72 27.87 -18.34
N PHE A 116 8.28 27.30 -19.46
CA PHE A 116 7.03 27.69 -20.12
C PHE A 116 5.81 27.52 -19.21
N LEU A 117 5.68 26.37 -18.55
CA LEU A 117 4.54 26.14 -17.66
C LEU A 117 4.54 27.15 -16.50
N ASN A 118 5.69 27.40 -15.87
CA ASN A 118 5.85 28.42 -14.84
C ASN A 118 5.49 29.83 -15.36
N ASP A 119 6.02 30.24 -16.53
CA ASP A 119 5.69 31.53 -17.16
C ASP A 119 4.18 31.69 -17.36
N GLN A 120 3.45 30.62 -17.72
CA GLN A 120 1.99 30.65 -17.88
C GLN A 120 1.24 30.76 -16.54
N LEU A 121 1.70 30.08 -15.49
CA LEU A 121 1.10 30.21 -14.14
C LEU A 121 1.31 31.61 -13.54
N GLN A 122 2.37 32.33 -13.93
CA GLN A 122 2.63 33.71 -13.48
C GLN A 122 1.82 34.78 -14.24
N LEU A 123 0.97 34.41 -15.21
CA LEU A 123 0.10 35.35 -15.91
C LEU A 123 -1.12 35.75 -15.05
N SER A 124 -1.51 37.02 -15.12
CA SER A 124 -2.73 37.53 -14.48
C SER A 124 -4.03 36.96 -15.09
N THR A 125 -3.96 36.47 -16.32
CA THR A 125 -5.03 35.72 -17.00
C THR A 125 -4.44 34.44 -17.58
N MET A 126 -4.32 33.41 -16.75
CA MET A 126 -3.79 32.09 -17.13
C MET A 126 -4.73 31.38 -18.14
N PRO A 127 -4.21 30.73 -19.21
CA PRO A 127 -4.99 29.79 -20.01
C PRO A 127 -5.46 28.61 -19.17
N ALA A 128 -6.64 28.04 -19.45
CA ALA A 128 -7.14 26.88 -18.72
C ALA A 128 -6.10 25.75 -18.66
N SER A 129 -5.84 25.19 -17.47
CA SER A 129 -4.68 24.33 -17.24
C SER A 129 -4.73 22.99 -17.97
N GLY A 130 -5.91 22.53 -18.40
CA GLY A 130 -6.06 21.45 -19.37
C GLY A 130 -5.45 21.76 -20.76
N ILE A 131 -5.53 23.02 -21.22
CA ILE A 131 -4.87 23.48 -22.47
C ILE A 131 -3.36 23.54 -22.28
N LEU A 132 -2.90 23.99 -21.11
CA LEU A 132 -1.47 23.96 -20.76
C LEU A 132 -0.94 22.52 -20.75
N HIS A 133 -1.67 21.58 -20.13
CA HIS A 133 -1.32 20.17 -20.11
C HIS A 133 -1.32 19.55 -21.52
N GLY A 134 -2.31 19.88 -22.37
CA GLY A 134 -2.30 19.47 -23.79
C GLY A 134 -1.10 20.01 -24.57
N THR A 135 -0.74 21.28 -24.38
CA THR A 135 0.44 21.92 -25.02
C THR A 135 1.74 21.23 -24.60
N LEU A 136 1.82 20.77 -23.35
CA LEU A 136 2.93 19.97 -22.82
C LEU A 136 3.04 18.61 -23.53
N ILE A 137 1.92 17.89 -23.66
CA ILE A 137 1.84 16.61 -24.37
C ILE A 137 2.21 16.77 -25.86
N ASP A 138 1.64 17.76 -26.54
CA ASP A 138 1.92 18.05 -27.95
C ASP A 138 3.41 18.33 -28.18
N GLN A 139 4.05 19.12 -27.32
CA GLN A 139 5.48 19.44 -27.42
C GLN A 139 6.36 18.19 -27.29
N LEU A 140 6.01 17.27 -26.38
CA LEU A 140 6.76 16.02 -26.16
C LEU A 140 6.59 15.05 -27.34
N ILE A 141 5.36 14.86 -27.82
CA ILE A 141 5.05 13.97 -28.95
C ILE A 141 5.69 14.47 -30.25
N VAL A 142 5.65 15.78 -30.52
CA VAL A 142 6.31 16.39 -31.71
C VAL A 142 7.83 16.21 -31.69
N CYS A 143 8.42 15.97 -30.51
CA CYS A 143 9.85 15.69 -30.33
C CYS A 143 10.20 14.20 -30.28
N GLY A 144 9.25 13.32 -30.58
CA GLY A 144 9.49 11.87 -30.75
C GLY A 144 9.20 11.00 -29.54
N GLN A 145 8.68 11.55 -28.43
CA GLN A 145 8.21 10.77 -27.28
C GLN A 145 6.93 10.00 -27.64
N SER A 146 6.74 8.80 -27.09
CA SER A 146 5.43 8.12 -27.14
C SER A 146 4.37 8.88 -26.34
N LYS A 147 3.10 8.48 -26.47
CA LYS A 147 2.00 9.10 -25.70
C LYS A 147 2.15 8.80 -24.20
N GLU A 148 2.65 7.61 -23.90
CA GLU A 148 2.86 7.08 -22.57
C GLU A 148 4.01 7.83 -21.88
N GLU A 149 5.17 7.95 -22.55
CA GLU A 149 6.33 8.72 -22.07
C GLU A 149 5.99 10.22 -21.95
N ALA A 150 5.28 10.78 -22.93
CA ALA A 150 4.82 12.18 -22.85
C ALA A 150 3.91 12.42 -21.64
N GLY A 151 3.00 11.48 -21.33
CA GLY A 151 2.16 11.53 -20.15
C GLY A 151 2.95 11.48 -18.84
N GLU A 152 3.94 10.59 -18.73
CA GLU A 152 4.80 10.48 -17.54
C GLU A 152 5.71 11.71 -17.36
N LEU A 153 6.36 12.19 -18.43
CA LEU A 153 7.21 13.38 -18.40
C LEU A 153 6.40 14.65 -18.07
N ALA A 154 5.21 14.82 -18.64
CA ALA A 154 4.31 15.90 -18.27
C ALA A 154 3.84 15.80 -16.81
N THR A 155 3.59 14.59 -16.30
CA THR A 155 3.30 14.36 -14.86
C THR A 155 4.47 14.81 -13.98
N LYS A 156 5.69 14.40 -14.32
CA LYS A 156 6.93 14.72 -13.58
C LYS A 156 7.17 16.24 -13.53
N ILE A 157 7.02 16.94 -14.67
CA ILE A 157 7.17 18.40 -14.76
C ILE A 157 6.09 19.12 -13.94
N TRP A 158 4.83 18.70 -14.02
CA TRP A 158 3.74 19.31 -13.24
C TRP A 158 3.95 19.17 -11.73
N LEU A 159 4.34 17.98 -11.24
CA LEU A 159 4.61 17.78 -9.82
C LEU A 159 5.82 18.61 -9.36
N ALA A 160 6.94 18.52 -10.09
CA ALA A 160 8.15 19.27 -9.77
C ALA A 160 7.91 20.79 -9.75
N LEU A 161 7.04 21.33 -10.62
CA LEU A 161 6.66 22.73 -10.57
C LEU A 161 5.83 23.05 -9.31
N LEU A 162 4.80 22.25 -9.02
CA LEU A 162 3.93 22.46 -7.85
C LEU A 162 4.71 22.42 -6.51
N ASP A 163 5.72 21.56 -6.40
CA ASP A 163 6.63 21.49 -5.25
C ASP A 163 7.60 22.70 -5.14
N ASN A 164 7.79 23.48 -6.20
CA ASN A 164 8.71 24.63 -6.25
C ASN A 164 8.01 25.99 -6.50
N LEU A 165 6.67 26.06 -6.43
CA LEU A 165 5.94 27.33 -6.49
C LEU A 165 6.03 28.08 -5.16
N GLU A 166 6.44 29.35 -5.21
CA GLU A 166 6.44 30.25 -4.06
C GLU A 166 5.05 30.46 -3.46
N ASP A 167 4.94 30.55 -2.13
CA ASP A 167 3.67 30.63 -1.42
C ASP A 167 3.09 32.05 -1.37
N THR A 168 2.72 32.55 -2.56
CA THR A 168 2.14 33.88 -2.77
C THR A 168 0.61 33.85 -2.87
N LYS A 169 -0.03 35.00 -2.65
CA LYS A 169 -1.48 35.17 -2.88
C LYS A 169 -1.89 35.00 -4.36
N HIS A 170 -0.96 35.21 -5.30
CA HIS A 170 -1.17 34.89 -6.71
C HIS A 170 -1.21 33.36 -6.90
N THR A 171 -0.22 32.65 -6.36
CA THR A 171 -0.14 31.18 -6.37
C THR A 171 -1.41 30.52 -5.82
N PHE A 172 -1.91 30.99 -4.68
CA PHE A 172 -3.19 30.54 -4.11
C PHE A 172 -4.36 30.69 -5.10
N THR A 173 -4.47 31.85 -5.75
CA THR A 173 -5.56 32.19 -6.67
C THR A 173 -5.50 31.31 -7.93
N VAL A 174 -4.30 31.08 -8.46
CA VAL A 174 -4.02 30.18 -9.59
C VAL A 174 -4.41 28.74 -9.24
N LEU A 175 -3.90 28.20 -8.13
CA LEU A 175 -4.18 26.81 -7.72
C LEU A 175 -5.67 26.58 -7.46
N LYS A 176 -6.37 27.55 -6.87
CA LYS A 176 -7.82 27.50 -6.63
C LYS A 176 -8.60 27.41 -7.95
N SER A 177 -8.21 28.16 -8.97
CA SER A 177 -8.77 28.04 -10.33
C SER A 177 -8.49 26.65 -10.93
N ILE A 178 -7.25 26.18 -10.87
CA ILE A 178 -6.80 24.87 -11.37
C ILE A 178 -7.58 23.70 -10.71
N ALA A 179 -7.93 23.84 -9.43
CA ALA A 179 -8.74 22.88 -8.67
C ALA A 179 -10.23 22.88 -9.09
N GLN A 180 -10.77 24.04 -9.48
CA GLN A 180 -12.16 24.21 -9.92
C GLN A 180 -12.40 23.77 -11.38
N GLU A 181 -11.36 23.73 -12.22
CA GLU A 181 -11.44 23.24 -13.61
C GLU A 181 -11.88 21.76 -13.73
N TYR A 182 -12.72 21.46 -14.73
CA TYR A 182 -13.27 20.12 -15.00
C TYR A 182 -12.60 19.44 -16.21
N ASP A 183 -11.93 18.29 -16.00
CA ASP A 183 -11.16 17.58 -17.04
C ASP A 183 -11.89 16.42 -17.72
N GLY A 184 -13.14 16.11 -17.33
CA GLY A 184 -13.80 14.81 -17.55
C GLY A 184 -14.10 14.39 -19.00
N PHE A 185 -13.63 15.15 -19.99
CA PHE A 185 -13.82 14.90 -21.42
C PHE A 185 -12.53 14.63 -22.21
N LEU A 186 -11.34 14.76 -21.60
CA LEU A 186 -10.07 14.55 -22.32
C LEU A 186 -9.57 13.10 -22.18
N PRO A 187 -9.25 12.39 -23.29
CA PRO A 187 -8.66 11.06 -23.22
C PRO A 187 -7.19 11.12 -22.80
N TYR A 188 -6.67 10.03 -22.22
CA TYR A 188 -5.23 9.90 -21.94
C TYR A 188 -4.40 10.02 -23.24
N PRO A 189 -3.25 10.72 -23.25
CA PRO A 189 -2.58 11.37 -22.12
C PRO A 189 -2.97 12.85 -21.89
N TYR A 190 -4.02 13.37 -22.53
CA TYR A 190 -4.40 14.80 -22.47
C TYR A 190 -5.20 15.18 -21.21
N SER A 191 -5.75 14.20 -20.47
CA SER A 191 -6.37 14.44 -19.16
C SER A 191 -5.31 14.59 -18.06
N ARG A 192 -5.38 15.68 -17.28
CA ARG A 192 -4.48 15.94 -16.14
C ARG A 192 -4.47 14.75 -15.16
N PRO A 193 -3.31 14.12 -14.89
CA PRO A 193 -3.21 12.95 -14.02
C PRO A 193 -3.78 13.18 -12.61
N ILE A 194 -4.39 12.14 -12.03
CA ILE A 194 -4.96 12.19 -10.66
C ILE A 194 -3.92 12.66 -9.63
N LYS A 195 -2.64 12.25 -9.79
CA LYS A 195 -1.54 12.68 -8.91
C LYS A 195 -1.29 14.20 -8.97
N VAL A 196 -1.37 14.81 -10.15
CA VAL A 196 -1.24 16.27 -10.34
C VAL A 196 -2.45 16.99 -9.76
N GLN A 197 -3.66 16.53 -10.05
CA GLN A 197 -4.89 17.12 -9.49
C GLN A 197 -4.88 17.05 -7.95
N TRP A 198 -4.47 15.92 -7.37
CA TRP A 198 -4.35 15.76 -5.92
C TRP A 198 -3.34 16.74 -5.31
N LYS A 199 -2.16 16.90 -5.92
CA LYS A 199 -1.10 17.81 -5.45
C LYS A 199 -1.55 19.28 -5.37
N VAL A 200 -2.46 19.70 -6.26
CA VAL A 200 -3.08 21.03 -6.20
C VAL A 200 -3.97 21.18 -4.96
N PHE A 201 -4.81 20.19 -4.65
CA PHE A 201 -5.63 20.20 -3.43
C PHE A 201 -4.78 20.06 -2.16
N GLU A 202 -3.71 19.27 -2.18
CA GLU A 202 -2.74 19.18 -1.09
C GLU A 202 -2.16 20.56 -0.77
N LYS A 203 -1.61 21.27 -1.77
CA LYS A 203 -1.03 22.61 -1.58
C LYS A 203 -2.06 23.63 -1.11
N LEU A 204 -3.32 23.55 -1.57
CA LEU A 204 -4.42 24.41 -1.10
C LEU A 204 -4.83 24.15 0.36
N PHE A 205 -4.82 22.90 0.82
CA PHE A 205 -5.27 22.53 2.17
C PHE A 205 -4.15 22.47 3.23
N VAL A 206 -2.88 22.46 2.80
CA VAL A 206 -1.71 22.52 3.68
C VAL A 206 -1.14 23.94 3.70
N ASP A 207 -0.61 24.41 2.58
CA ASP A 207 0.22 25.62 2.52
C ASP A 207 -0.63 26.91 2.52
N PHE A 208 -1.80 26.88 1.85
CA PHE A 208 -2.70 28.04 1.74
C PHE A 208 -3.95 27.96 2.61
N ARG A 209 -3.98 27.06 3.61
CA ARG A 209 -5.16 26.79 4.43
C ARG A 209 -5.75 28.04 5.08
N ASP A 210 -4.89 28.92 5.59
CA ASP A 210 -5.28 30.14 6.31
C ASP A 210 -5.78 31.27 5.40
N LEU A 211 -5.74 31.07 4.06
CA LEU A 211 -6.33 31.98 3.07
C LEU A 211 -7.76 31.57 2.65
N LEU A 212 -8.26 30.41 3.09
CA LEU A 212 -9.60 29.92 2.80
C LEU A 212 -10.59 30.30 3.90
N ASP A 213 -11.71 30.93 3.52
CA ASP A 213 -12.85 31.02 4.43
C ASP A 213 -13.61 29.67 4.52
N HIS A 214 -14.56 29.59 5.46
CA HIS A 214 -15.28 28.35 5.74
C HIS A 214 -16.15 27.86 4.57
N SER A 215 -16.69 28.75 3.74
CA SER A 215 -17.44 28.38 2.53
C SER A 215 -16.49 27.86 1.47
N GLU A 216 -15.43 28.60 1.17
CA GLU A 216 -14.47 28.22 0.12
C GLU A 216 -13.76 26.90 0.43
N TYR A 217 -13.45 26.66 1.72
CA TYR A 217 -12.94 25.37 2.21
C TYR A 217 -13.94 24.23 2.01
N CYS A 218 -15.23 24.46 2.29
CA CYS A 218 -16.29 23.47 2.07
C CYS A 218 -16.51 23.19 0.57
N ASP A 219 -16.50 24.22 -0.28
CA ASP A 219 -16.67 24.09 -1.73
C ASP A 219 -15.52 23.31 -2.36
N LEU A 220 -14.26 23.63 -2.02
CA LEU A 220 -13.10 22.87 -2.47
C LEU A 220 -13.13 21.42 -1.99
N ILE A 221 -13.59 21.15 -0.76
CA ILE A 221 -13.82 19.77 -0.28
C ILE A 221 -14.92 19.07 -1.09
N GLY A 222 -15.99 19.78 -1.48
CA GLY A 222 -17.04 19.25 -2.35
C GLY A 222 -16.50 18.84 -3.72
N ILE A 223 -15.70 19.71 -4.35
CA ILE A 223 -15.07 19.45 -5.65
C ILE A 223 -14.06 18.29 -5.55
N ALA A 224 -13.23 18.25 -4.49
CA ALA A 224 -12.31 17.14 -4.24
C ALA A 224 -13.06 15.80 -4.05
N LYS A 225 -14.14 15.77 -3.26
CA LYS A 225 -14.99 14.58 -3.09
C LYS A 225 -15.67 14.13 -4.39
N ASN A 226 -15.90 15.03 -5.34
CA ASN A 226 -16.42 14.70 -6.67
C ASN A 226 -15.32 14.14 -7.59
N LYS A 227 -14.15 14.79 -7.64
CA LYS A 227 -12.99 14.37 -8.45
C LYS A 227 -12.36 13.05 -7.98
N PHE A 228 -12.37 12.76 -6.67
CA PHE A 228 -11.68 11.61 -6.06
C PHE A 228 -12.65 10.65 -5.35
N GLN A 229 -13.85 10.44 -5.91
CA GLN A 229 -14.99 9.78 -5.25
C GLN A 229 -14.82 8.28 -4.91
N THR A 230 -13.62 7.71 -5.09
CA THR A 230 -13.25 6.34 -4.69
C THR A 230 -12.03 6.30 -3.75
N ILE A 231 -12.00 7.18 -2.75
CA ILE A 231 -11.10 7.06 -1.58
C ILE A 231 -11.95 7.04 -0.30
N PRO A 232 -11.79 6.04 0.61
CA PRO A 232 -12.51 6.01 1.88
C PRO A 232 -12.20 7.21 2.78
N TYR A 233 -13.20 7.60 3.60
CA TYR A 233 -13.14 8.71 4.56
C TYR A 233 -11.78 8.86 5.27
N PHE A 234 -11.11 9.98 5.00
CA PHE A 234 -10.12 10.54 5.93
C PHE A 234 -10.71 11.75 6.66
N SER A 235 -10.55 11.75 7.98
CA SER A 235 -10.86 12.88 8.85
C SER A 235 -9.58 13.34 9.54
N TYR A 236 -9.44 14.66 9.68
CA TYR A 236 -8.33 15.33 10.36
C TYR A 236 -8.91 16.18 11.53
N PRO A 237 -8.13 16.57 12.56
CA PRO A 237 -6.70 16.30 12.77
C PRO A 237 -6.38 15.69 14.16
N SER A 238 -5.82 14.48 14.19
CA SER A 238 -5.14 13.91 15.36
C SER A 238 -4.04 12.90 14.96
N THR A 239 -3.64 12.95 13.69
CA THR A 239 -3.25 11.77 12.93
C THR A 239 -1.76 11.49 12.89
N LEU A 240 -0.88 12.35 13.41
CA LEU A 240 0.56 12.01 13.49
C LEU A 240 0.83 10.87 14.49
N PHE A 241 0.06 10.82 15.59
CA PHE A 241 0.07 9.68 16.53
C PHE A 241 -0.68 8.47 15.96
N PHE A 242 -1.88 8.69 15.41
CA PHE A 242 -2.73 7.60 14.87
C PHE A 242 -2.17 6.93 13.62
N PHE A 243 -1.46 7.63 12.73
CA PHE A 243 -0.77 7.00 11.60
C PHE A 243 0.40 6.14 12.05
N LEU A 244 1.13 6.54 13.10
CA LEU A 244 2.20 5.71 13.65
C LEU A 244 1.62 4.42 14.28
N GLU A 245 0.51 4.52 15.02
CA GLU A 245 -0.19 3.35 15.56
C GLU A 245 -0.79 2.47 14.45
N MET A 246 -1.51 3.05 13.47
CA MET A 246 -2.04 2.29 12.33
C MET A 246 -0.94 1.65 11.48
N ALA A 247 0.21 2.29 11.31
CA ALA A 247 1.36 1.75 10.59
C ALA A 247 2.15 0.69 11.38
N LEU A 248 1.93 0.57 12.70
CA LEU A 248 2.37 -0.60 13.49
C LEU A 248 1.29 -1.70 13.51
N MET A 249 0.01 -1.36 13.60
CA MET A 249 -1.10 -2.34 13.60
C MET A 249 -1.21 -3.08 12.25
N LYS A 250 -1.07 -2.37 11.11
CA LYS A 250 -0.97 -2.95 9.75
C LYS A 250 0.37 -3.62 9.43
N VAL A 251 1.12 -3.99 10.46
CA VAL A 251 2.50 -4.51 10.36
C VAL A 251 2.69 -5.70 11.29
N MET A 252 2.06 -5.68 12.46
CA MET A 252 1.98 -6.87 13.31
C MET A 252 1.02 -7.94 12.73
N THR A 253 0.20 -7.60 11.73
CA THR A 253 -0.54 -8.52 10.83
C THR A 253 0.31 -9.65 10.24
N ILE A 254 1.64 -9.54 10.28
CA ILE A 254 2.58 -10.33 9.50
C ILE A 254 3.21 -11.47 10.30
N LEU A 255 3.16 -11.40 11.65
CA LEU A 255 3.62 -12.49 12.52
C LEU A 255 2.52 -13.50 12.87
N VAL A 256 1.27 -13.31 12.40
CA VAL A 256 0.14 -14.22 12.65
C VAL A 256 0.42 -15.66 12.19
N LEU A 257 1.31 -15.79 11.20
CA LEU A 257 1.74 -17.05 10.60
C LEU A 257 2.96 -17.68 11.31
N PHE A 258 3.46 -17.06 12.40
CA PHE A 258 4.74 -17.40 13.03
C PHE A 258 4.71 -17.26 14.56
N VAL A 259 5.00 -18.35 15.28
CA VAL A 259 5.46 -18.49 16.69
C VAL A 259 4.62 -19.53 17.49
N SER A 260 5.28 -20.34 18.34
CA SER A 260 4.81 -21.37 19.32
C SER A 260 6.08 -22.02 19.93
N VAL A 261 6.13 -22.89 20.95
CA VAL A 261 5.15 -23.79 21.61
C VAL A 261 5.49 -23.90 23.11
N SER A 262 4.71 -24.69 23.87
CA SER A 262 5.28 -25.87 24.56
C SER A 262 4.24 -26.98 24.74
N SER A 263 4.69 -28.23 24.78
CA SER A 263 3.84 -29.42 24.63
C SER A 263 3.55 -30.17 25.93
N THR A 264 2.31 -30.63 26.09
CA THR A 264 1.97 -31.80 26.93
C THR A 264 1.20 -32.85 26.11
N LEU A 265 1.13 -34.07 26.63
CA LEU A 265 0.55 -35.23 25.94
C LEU A 265 -0.95 -35.04 25.67
N ALA A 266 -1.42 -35.55 24.52
CA ALA A 266 -2.76 -35.22 24.01
C ALA A 266 -3.91 -35.86 24.81
N GLN A 267 -4.96 -35.07 25.07
CA GLN A 267 -6.35 -35.54 24.96
C GLN A 267 -7.38 -34.38 24.89
N SER A 268 -8.35 -34.56 23.99
CA SER A 268 -9.69 -33.93 23.91
C SER A 268 -9.82 -32.39 24.02
N ASN A 269 -10.00 -31.72 22.87
CA ASN A 269 -11.34 -31.30 22.43
C ASN A 269 -11.36 -30.89 20.94
N ASN A 270 -12.52 -31.01 20.30
CA ASN A 270 -12.71 -30.80 18.85
C ASN A 270 -12.88 -29.31 18.47
N GLY A 271 -12.66 -28.96 17.20
CA GLY A 271 -13.25 -27.73 16.64
C GLY A 271 -12.72 -27.15 15.34
N GLY A 272 -11.50 -27.50 14.88
CA GLY A 272 -10.88 -26.87 13.70
C GLY A 272 -11.33 -27.50 12.38
N HIS A 273 -11.73 -26.67 11.41
CA HIS A 273 -12.10 -27.09 10.04
C HIS A 273 -11.38 -26.30 8.93
N ILE A 274 -10.54 -25.32 9.31
CA ILE A 274 -9.57 -24.67 8.41
C ILE A 274 -8.22 -24.69 9.12
N SER A 275 -7.21 -25.25 8.46
CA SER A 275 -5.84 -25.37 8.98
C SER A 275 -4.88 -24.56 8.09
N ILE A 276 -4.08 -23.69 8.70
CA ILE A 276 -3.11 -22.85 8.00
C ILE A 276 -1.71 -23.36 8.31
N ILE A 277 -1.06 -24.00 7.34
CA ILE A 277 0.35 -24.40 7.42
C ILE A 277 1.24 -23.35 6.76
N VAL A 278 2.36 -23.09 7.40
CA VAL A 278 3.38 -22.13 7.00
C VAL A 278 4.71 -22.86 6.95
N SER A 279 5.34 -22.88 5.78
CA SER A 279 6.55 -23.67 5.50
C SER A 279 7.83 -22.91 5.84
N GLU A 280 8.99 -23.58 5.72
CA GLU A 280 10.31 -22.98 5.90
C GLU A 280 10.52 -21.75 5.00
N THR A 281 10.03 -21.83 3.75
CA THR A 281 10.05 -20.69 2.81
C THR A 281 9.15 -19.53 3.28
N GLY A 282 8.08 -19.83 4.03
CA GLY A 282 7.29 -18.84 4.75
C GLY A 282 8.04 -18.23 5.94
N LEU A 283 8.72 -19.05 6.77
CA LEU A 283 9.54 -18.58 7.89
C LEU A 283 10.59 -17.57 7.42
N GLU A 284 11.31 -17.92 6.34
CA GLU A 284 12.38 -17.08 5.78
C GLU A 284 11.84 -15.76 5.17
N PHE A 285 10.71 -15.80 4.44
CA PHE A 285 10.06 -14.58 3.94
C PHE A 285 9.66 -13.64 5.08
N ALA A 286 9.08 -14.19 6.15
CA ALA A 286 8.63 -13.38 7.28
C ALA A 286 9.78 -12.86 8.13
N LYS A 287 10.85 -13.64 8.34
CA LYS A 287 12.11 -13.15 8.92
C LYS A 287 12.59 -11.89 8.22
N ASP A 288 12.74 -11.94 6.91
CA ASP A 288 13.31 -10.83 6.14
C ASP A 288 12.39 -9.60 6.17
N TYR A 289 11.07 -9.82 6.11
CA TYR A 289 10.10 -8.76 6.33
C TYR A 289 10.22 -8.14 7.73
N LEU A 290 10.20 -8.97 8.78
CA LEU A 290 10.20 -8.54 10.18
C LEU A 290 11.48 -7.78 10.54
N ILE A 291 12.65 -8.27 10.10
CA ILE A 291 13.93 -7.56 10.29
C ILE A 291 13.90 -6.20 9.61
N LYS A 292 13.55 -6.16 8.31
CA LYS A 292 13.44 -4.91 7.54
C LYS A 292 12.47 -3.93 8.19
N LYS A 293 11.33 -4.43 8.69
CA LYS A 293 10.27 -3.62 9.30
C LYS A 293 10.60 -3.14 10.71
N VAL A 294 11.29 -3.95 11.52
CA VAL A 294 11.80 -3.50 12.83
C VAL A 294 12.82 -2.39 12.63
N ILE A 295 13.81 -2.56 11.75
CA ILE A 295 14.82 -1.53 11.45
C ILE A 295 14.14 -0.22 10.97
N THR A 296 13.34 -0.29 9.90
CA THR A 296 12.67 0.89 9.29
C THR A 296 11.58 1.55 10.15
N THR A 297 11.21 0.98 11.31
CA THR A 297 10.25 1.60 12.25
C THR A 297 10.85 1.87 13.63
N THR A 298 12.19 1.83 13.74
CA THR A 298 12.90 1.98 15.02
C THR A 298 14.12 2.89 14.92
N LEU A 299 14.73 3.03 13.74
CA LEU A 299 15.82 3.97 13.52
C LEU A 299 15.31 5.36 13.09
N PRO A 300 15.97 6.47 13.49
CA PRO A 300 17.08 6.50 14.43
C PRO A 300 16.66 6.13 15.85
N LEU A 301 17.42 5.26 16.52
CA LEU A 301 17.10 4.77 17.86
C LEU A 301 17.95 5.50 18.90
N GLN A 302 17.31 6.39 19.64
CA GLN A 302 17.90 7.13 20.75
C GLN A 302 18.24 6.21 21.94
N LEU A 303 19.42 6.39 22.50
CA LEU A 303 19.99 5.73 23.69
C LEU A 303 20.07 6.74 24.85
N PRO A 304 20.07 6.28 26.11
CA PRO A 304 20.26 7.17 27.25
C PRO A 304 21.70 7.68 27.37
N ASP A 305 21.84 8.94 27.78
CA ASP A 305 23.13 9.60 28.08
C ASP A 305 23.96 8.82 29.12
N ILE A 306 25.30 8.91 29.01
CA ILE A 306 26.25 8.15 29.83
C ILE A 306 27.25 9.10 30.52
N GLU A 307 27.13 9.30 31.83
CA GLU A 307 28.15 9.98 32.66
C GLU A 307 29.18 9.00 33.25
N ASN A 308 30.46 9.39 33.27
CA ASN A 308 31.51 8.66 33.99
C ASN A 308 32.57 9.59 34.62
N LYS A 309 33.32 9.06 35.58
CA LYS A 309 34.35 9.77 36.36
C LYS A 309 35.70 9.08 36.22
N VAL A 310 36.39 9.37 35.11
CA VAL A 310 37.67 8.75 34.76
C VAL A 310 38.81 9.36 35.58
N LYS A 311 39.72 8.53 36.10
CA LYS A 311 40.96 8.99 36.73
C LYS A 311 42.11 8.92 35.71
N ILE A 312 42.39 10.05 35.07
CA ILE A 312 43.46 10.17 34.07
C ILE A 312 44.80 10.43 34.78
N PRO A 313 45.89 9.74 34.42
CA PRO A 313 47.23 10.03 34.92
C PRO A 313 47.60 11.51 34.73
N LEU A 314 48.42 12.06 35.64
CA LEU A 314 48.86 13.47 35.69
C LEU A 314 47.75 14.52 35.93
N ILE A 315 46.52 14.31 35.43
CA ILE A 315 45.42 15.30 35.49
C ILE A 315 44.48 15.07 36.69
N GLY A 316 44.16 13.81 37.02
CA GLY A 316 43.30 13.45 38.15
C GLY A 316 41.91 12.98 37.73
N LYS A 317 40.87 13.28 38.53
CA LYS A 317 39.48 12.86 38.23
C LYS A 317 38.80 13.87 37.31
N VAL A 318 38.46 13.43 36.10
CA VAL A 318 37.70 14.18 35.09
C VAL A 318 36.26 13.67 35.07
N ARG A 319 35.26 14.55 34.92
CA ARG A 319 33.90 14.13 34.54
C ARG A 319 33.82 14.08 33.02
N MET A 320 33.29 13.00 32.47
CA MET A 320 33.06 12.84 31.03
C MET A 320 31.60 12.43 30.83
N GLY A 321 30.97 12.99 29.81
CA GLY A 321 29.59 12.69 29.42
C GLY A 321 29.52 12.34 27.94
N LEU A 322 28.70 11.34 27.61
CA LEU A 322 28.21 11.09 26.25
C LEU A 322 26.72 11.42 26.25
N SER A 323 26.27 12.20 25.27
CA SER A 323 24.89 12.67 25.14
C SER A 323 24.40 12.54 23.69
N ASN A 324 23.08 12.65 23.47
CA ASN A 324 22.50 12.62 22.12
C ASN A 324 22.89 11.34 21.34
N ILE A 325 23.01 10.22 22.08
CA ILE A 325 23.52 8.95 21.55
C ILE A 325 22.41 8.30 20.73
N GLN A 326 22.63 8.06 19.44
CA GLN A 326 21.65 7.45 18.56
C GLN A 326 22.26 6.38 17.64
N ILE A 327 21.49 5.31 17.38
CA ILE A 327 21.80 4.35 16.30
C ILE A 327 21.10 4.86 15.03
N ASP A 328 21.88 5.22 14.03
CA ASP A 328 21.41 5.79 12.76
C ASP A 328 21.11 4.71 11.72
N ALA A 329 21.96 3.68 11.66
CA ALA A 329 21.85 2.58 10.70
C ALA A 329 22.16 1.23 11.35
N VAL A 330 21.49 0.17 10.89
CA VAL A 330 21.77 -1.23 11.27
C VAL A 330 21.84 -2.07 10.00
N HIS A 331 22.92 -2.83 9.85
CA HIS A 331 23.13 -3.74 8.73
C HIS A 331 23.21 -5.19 9.21
N VAL A 332 22.34 -6.06 8.68
CA VAL A 332 22.24 -7.46 9.06
C VAL A 332 22.94 -8.34 8.02
N GLN A 333 24.07 -8.94 8.41
CA GLN A 333 24.85 -9.82 7.55
C GLN A 333 24.22 -11.22 7.41
N SER A 334 23.72 -11.78 8.52
CA SER A 334 23.15 -13.12 8.56
C SER A 334 21.97 -13.19 9.53
N SER A 335 20.93 -13.91 9.13
CA SER A 335 19.78 -14.17 9.99
C SER A 335 19.08 -15.48 9.60
N LYS A 336 18.50 -16.17 10.59
CA LYS A 336 17.76 -17.43 10.41
C LYS A 336 16.55 -17.49 11.36
N MET A 337 15.45 -18.07 10.90
CA MET A 337 14.28 -18.36 11.73
C MET A 337 14.06 -19.86 11.83
N GLU A 338 14.02 -20.41 13.04
CA GLU A 338 13.86 -21.85 13.29
C GLU A 338 12.67 -22.13 14.20
N THR A 339 11.99 -23.26 13.96
CA THR A 339 11.01 -23.84 14.88
C THR A 339 11.70 -24.85 15.80
N ARG A 340 11.45 -24.77 17.12
CA ARG A 340 11.95 -25.73 18.12
C ARG A 340 10.86 -26.06 19.13
N LYS A 341 11.07 -27.07 19.98
CA LYS A 341 10.06 -27.54 20.96
C LYS A 341 9.57 -26.44 21.91
N ASP A 342 10.44 -25.47 22.18
CA ASP A 342 10.30 -24.46 23.23
C ASP A 342 9.95 -23.07 22.67
N GLY A 343 9.97 -22.89 21.34
CA GLY A 343 9.85 -21.57 20.73
C GLY A 343 10.06 -21.56 19.21
N ILE A 344 9.60 -20.49 18.55
CA ILE A 344 10.24 -20.04 17.31
C ILE A 344 11.36 -19.08 17.69
N ILE A 345 12.52 -19.33 17.10
CA ILE A 345 13.76 -18.64 17.39
C ILE A 345 14.18 -17.86 16.16
N LEU A 346 14.09 -16.53 16.25
CA LEU A 346 14.74 -15.63 15.31
C LEU A 346 16.16 -15.36 15.81
N SER A 347 17.16 -15.70 15.00
CA SER A 347 18.58 -15.40 15.28
C SER A 347 19.11 -14.45 14.20
N VAL A 348 19.68 -13.33 14.63
CA VAL A 348 20.49 -12.41 13.82
C VAL A 348 21.93 -12.52 14.29
N LEU A 349 22.87 -12.72 13.38
CA LEU A 349 24.28 -12.97 13.68
C LEU A 349 25.17 -12.02 12.91
N GLY A 350 26.18 -11.46 13.59
CA GLY A 350 27.20 -10.63 12.94
C GLY A 350 26.70 -9.29 12.41
N ALA A 351 25.58 -8.76 12.91
CA ALA A 351 25.10 -7.45 12.49
C ALA A 351 26.09 -6.33 12.88
N THR A 352 26.11 -5.26 12.09
CA THR A 352 26.81 -4.01 12.42
C THR A 352 25.81 -2.88 12.57
N ALA A 353 26.19 -1.83 13.29
CA ALA A 353 25.37 -0.63 13.44
C ALA A 353 26.24 0.62 13.51
N ASN A 354 25.77 1.71 12.90
CA ASN A 354 26.43 3.01 12.96
C ASN A 354 25.70 3.87 13.99
N LEU A 355 26.45 4.47 14.90
CA LEU A 355 25.94 5.42 15.88
C LEU A 355 26.63 6.78 15.69
N SER A 356 25.89 7.83 16.05
CA SER A 356 26.41 9.16 16.35
C SER A 356 26.14 9.50 17.82
N MET A 357 27.01 10.32 18.41
CA MET A 357 26.89 10.82 19.78
C MET A 357 27.71 12.09 19.97
N ASP A 358 27.27 12.96 20.86
CA ASP A 358 28.06 14.09 21.33
C ASP A 358 28.87 13.68 22.56
N TRP A 359 30.13 14.12 22.65
CA TRP A 359 30.99 13.92 23.83
C TRP A 359 31.30 15.26 24.49
N SER A 360 31.48 15.22 25.82
CA SER A 360 31.96 16.36 26.59
C SER A 360 32.83 15.90 27.77
N TYR A 361 33.72 16.77 28.22
CA TYR A 361 34.35 16.61 29.53
C TYR A 361 34.39 17.92 30.32
N THR A 362 34.53 17.78 31.64
CA THR A 362 34.74 18.89 32.56
C THR A 362 35.74 18.50 33.65
N TYR A 363 36.80 19.28 33.76
CA TYR A 363 37.82 19.18 34.79
C TYR A 363 37.86 20.47 35.62
N ARG A 364 37.83 20.33 36.95
CA ARG A 364 37.92 21.45 37.90
C ARG A 364 39.14 21.25 38.79
N ALA A 365 40.12 22.15 38.67
CA ALA A 365 41.18 22.34 39.65
C ALA A 365 40.78 23.45 40.64
N SER A 366 41.55 23.63 41.71
CA SER A 366 41.22 24.59 42.79
C SER A 366 41.22 26.07 42.38
N PHE A 367 41.65 26.41 41.16
CA PHE A 367 41.77 27.78 40.66
C PHE A 367 41.51 27.94 39.14
N PHE A 368 41.08 26.87 38.44
CA PHE A 368 40.66 26.93 37.03
C PHE A 368 39.75 25.75 36.65
N GLU A 369 38.97 25.93 35.60
CA GLU A 369 38.09 24.92 35.01
C GLU A 369 38.42 24.77 33.52
N ILE A 370 38.47 23.53 33.03
CA ILE A 370 38.65 23.20 31.61
C ILE A 370 37.50 22.30 31.20
N SER A 371 36.76 22.71 30.18
CA SER A 371 35.75 21.90 29.51
C SER A 371 35.96 21.91 28.00
N ASP A 372 35.64 20.80 27.36
CA ASP A 372 35.73 20.62 25.93
C ASP A 372 34.60 19.69 25.45
N HIS A 373 34.28 19.74 24.17
CA HIS A 373 33.15 19.02 23.56
C HIS A 373 33.35 18.82 22.06
N GLY A 374 32.63 17.86 21.49
CA GLY A 374 32.60 17.60 20.06
C GLY A 374 31.72 16.40 19.73
N ASP A 375 31.76 15.95 18.48
CA ASP A 375 31.02 14.79 18.00
C ASP A 375 31.90 13.52 17.96
N ALA A 376 31.25 12.37 17.99
CA ALA A 376 31.87 11.07 17.77
C ALA A 376 30.92 10.14 17.00
N SER A 377 31.51 9.28 16.18
CA SER A 377 30.82 8.19 15.49
C SER A 377 31.34 6.84 15.99
N VAL A 378 30.46 5.84 16.06
CA VAL A 378 30.80 4.51 16.57
C VAL A 378 30.28 3.44 15.63
N GLU A 379 31.15 2.52 15.23
CA GLU A 379 30.78 1.32 14.47
C GLU A 379 30.67 0.12 15.42
N VAL A 380 29.45 -0.32 15.69
CA VAL A 380 29.17 -1.55 16.45
C VAL A 380 29.46 -2.75 15.57
N LYS A 381 30.27 -3.70 16.08
CA LYS A 381 30.77 -4.85 15.32
C LYS A 381 30.35 -6.18 15.95
N GLY A 382 29.75 -7.03 15.10
CA GLY A 382 29.42 -8.41 15.45
C GLY A 382 28.29 -8.55 16.45
N MET A 383 27.30 -7.65 16.41
CA MET A 383 26.08 -7.71 17.21
C MET A 383 25.27 -8.97 16.85
N ASN A 384 24.91 -9.75 17.86
CA ASN A 384 24.09 -10.94 17.72
C ASN A 384 22.81 -10.73 18.54
N VAL A 385 21.66 -11.04 17.95
CA VAL A 385 20.36 -10.92 18.60
C VAL A 385 19.65 -12.25 18.47
N ARG A 386 19.22 -12.83 19.59
CA ARG A 386 18.34 -14.00 19.65
C ARG A 386 17.01 -13.59 20.24
N ILE A 387 15.92 -13.98 19.60
CA ILE A 387 14.56 -13.78 20.10
C ILE A 387 13.88 -15.15 20.09
N THR A 388 13.46 -15.63 21.26
CA THR A 388 12.61 -16.82 21.42
C THR A 388 11.23 -16.36 21.87
N ALA A 389 10.19 -16.88 21.21
CA ALA A 389 8.82 -16.60 21.60
C ALA A 389 7.95 -17.86 21.51
N THR A 390 6.86 -17.87 22.29
CA THR A 390 5.83 -18.92 22.28
C THR A 390 4.46 -18.28 22.09
N LEU A 391 3.69 -18.71 21.07
CA LEU A 391 2.24 -18.50 21.04
C LEU A 391 1.50 -19.60 21.77
N VAL A 392 0.40 -19.20 22.40
CA VAL A 392 -0.67 -20.05 22.88
C VAL A 392 -2.02 -19.53 22.38
N ASN A 393 -3.03 -20.38 22.44
CA ASN A 393 -4.41 -19.98 22.35
C ASN A 393 -4.84 -19.31 23.66
N ASP A 394 -5.48 -18.15 23.57
CA ASP A 394 -6.17 -17.50 24.69
C ASP A 394 -7.62 -17.24 24.28
N ASN A 395 -8.51 -18.15 24.71
CA ASN A 395 -9.96 -18.07 24.49
C ASN A 395 -10.36 -17.81 23.03
N GLY A 396 -9.67 -18.46 22.07
CA GLY A 396 -9.92 -18.31 20.63
C GLY A 396 -9.19 -17.15 19.95
N SER A 397 -8.33 -16.41 20.66
CA SER A 397 -7.28 -15.53 20.09
C SER A 397 -5.90 -16.21 20.16
N LEU A 398 -4.89 -15.68 19.48
CA LEU A 398 -3.48 -16.02 19.71
C LEU A 398 -2.82 -14.99 20.65
N LYS A 399 -1.82 -15.44 21.43
CA LYS A 399 -1.14 -14.64 22.46
C LYS A 399 0.30 -15.09 22.66
N ILE A 400 1.25 -14.16 22.84
CA ILE A 400 2.65 -14.47 23.14
C ILE A 400 2.84 -14.73 24.64
N ALA A 401 2.98 -15.99 25.04
CA ALA A 401 3.15 -16.42 26.43
C ALA A 401 4.57 -16.16 26.98
N SER A 402 5.62 -16.54 26.25
CA SER A 402 7.03 -16.36 26.63
C SER A 402 7.74 -15.39 25.67
N ARG A 403 8.71 -14.62 26.18
CA ARG A 403 9.45 -13.59 25.43
C ARG A 403 10.88 -13.51 25.95
N GLU A 404 11.72 -14.43 25.49
CA GLU A 404 13.14 -14.38 25.77
C GLU A 404 13.81 -13.59 24.65
N ASN A 405 14.73 -12.70 25.02
CA ASN A 405 15.60 -12.04 24.07
C ASN A 405 16.99 -11.90 24.68
N ASP A 406 17.99 -12.06 23.83
CA ASP A 406 19.40 -11.90 24.14
C ASP A 406 20.01 -11.02 23.06
N CYS A 407 20.86 -10.08 23.46
CA CYS A 407 21.54 -9.14 22.58
C CYS A 407 22.97 -8.99 23.08
N THR A 408 23.95 -9.37 22.25
CA THR A 408 25.38 -9.33 22.60
C THR A 408 26.20 -8.65 21.52
N VAL A 409 27.07 -7.72 21.91
CA VAL A 409 27.99 -7.00 21.00
C VAL A 409 29.43 -7.48 21.23
N LYS A 410 30.12 -7.89 20.16
CA LYS A 410 31.49 -8.41 20.26
C LYS A 410 32.53 -7.30 20.47
N ASN A 411 32.41 -6.21 19.72
CA ASN A 411 33.24 -5.02 19.88
C ASN A 411 32.52 -3.77 19.34
N ILE A 412 33.05 -2.60 19.65
CA ILE A 412 32.75 -1.34 18.97
C ILE A 412 34.07 -0.62 18.64
N ASP A 413 34.10 0.09 17.51
CA ASP A 413 35.20 0.99 17.16
C ASP A 413 34.69 2.43 17.22
N ILE A 414 35.44 3.32 17.90
CA ILE A 414 35.01 4.70 18.20
C ILE A 414 35.93 5.68 17.45
N HIS A 415 35.33 6.55 16.65
CA HIS A 415 36.00 7.66 15.97
C HIS A 415 35.52 8.99 16.56
N ILE A 416 36.43 9.77 17.14
CA ILE A 416 36.13 11.02 17.84
C ILE A 416 36.66 12.18 17.02
N ASN A 417 35.82 13.19 16.79
CA ASN A 417 36.21 14.44 16.16
C ASN A 417 36.42 15.50 17.25
N GLY A 418 37.63 16.05 17.36
CA GLY A 418 37.97 16.96 18.46
C GLY A 418 39.46 17.27 18.63
N GLY A 419 39.78 18.37 19.31
CA GLY A 419 41.12 18.97 19.32
C GLY A 419 42.15 18.41 20.31
N ALA A 420 41.96 17.21 20.88
CA ALA A 420 42.74 16.73 22.04
C ALA A 420 43.29 15.30 21.88
N SER A 421 44.47 15.13 21.27
CA SER A 421 45.06 13.81 20.96
C SER A 421 45.35 12.90 22.16
N TRP A 422 45.41 13.44 23.38
CA TRP A 422 45.59 12.67 24.61
C TRP A 422 44.28 12.07 25.16
N LEU A 423 43.13 12.48 24.63
CA LEU A 423 41.81 12.08 25.11
C LEU A 423 41.39 10.69 24.59
N TYR A 424 41.79 10.33 23.36
CA TYR A 424 41.25 9.21 22.59
C TYR A 424 41.26 7.87 23.34
N GLN A 425 42.44 7.39 23.77
CA GLN A 425 42.54 6.10 24.46
C GLN A 425 41.78 6.09 25.80
N GLY A 426 41.82 7.21 26.53
CA GLY A 426 41.14 7.35 27.82
C GLY A 426 39.61 7.33 27.70
N VAL A 427 39.06 7.84 26.60
CA VAL A 427 37.61 7.74 26.30
C VAL A 427 37.24 6.34 25.82
N VAL A 428 38.04 5.72 24.95
CA VAL A 428 37.80 4.33 24.51
C VAL A 428 37.78 3.38 25.70
N ASP A 429 38.86 3.32 26.50
CA ASP A 429 38.99 2.41 27.64
C ASP A 429 37.89 2.63 28.70
N ALA A 430 37.45 3.89 28.89
CA ALA A 430 36.41 4.24 29.84
C ALA A 430 34.99 3.91 29.36
N PHE A 431 34.67 4.17 28.09
CA PHE A 431 33.29 4.13 27.59
C PHE A 431 32.93 2.89 26.78
N GLN A 432 33.88 2.16 26.20
CA GLN A 432 33.64 0.99 25.34
C GLN A 432 32.63 0.01 25.96
N LYS A 433 32.82 -0.38 27.23
CA LYS A 433 31.94 -1.32 27.95
C LYS A 433 30.56 -0.76 28.29
N MET A 434 30.45 0.55 28.53
CA MET A 434 29.16 1.19 28.81
C MET A 434 28.36 1.42 27.53
N ILE A 435 29.00 1.82 26.43
CA ILE A 435 28.34 1.93 25.13
C ILE A 435 27.83 0.55 24.69
N ILE A 436 28.66 -0.50 24.80
CA ILE A 436 28.25 -1.91 24.56
C ILE A 436 27.00 -2.25 25.40
N SER A 437 27.07 -2.11 26.72
CA SER A 437 25.96 -2.49 27.61
C SER A 437 24.69 -1.64 27.39
N THR A 438 24.85 -0.37 27.03
CA THR A 438 23.73 0.52 26.70
C THR A 438 23.10 0.18 25.35
N VAL A 439 23.88 -0.18 24.32
CA VAL A 439 23.37 -0.70 23.05
C VAL A 439 22.59 -2.00 23.29
N GLU A 440 23.21 -2.99 23.95
CA GLU A 440 22.60 -4.29 24.25
C GLU A 440 21.26 -4.11 24.99
N LYS A 441 21.28 -3.36 26.11
CA LYS A 441 20.09 -3.10 26.93
C LYS A 441 19.01 -2.34 26.17
N THR A 442 19.36 -1.34 25.35
CA THR A 442 18.39 -0.51 24.63
C THR A 442 17.76 -1.29 23.48
N VAL A 443 18.56 -2.04 22.72
CA VAL A 443 18.08 -2.94 21.65
C VAL A 443 17.16 -4.02 22.23
N SER A 444 17.57 -4.72 23.30
CA SER A 444 16.73 -5.68 24.01
C SER A 444 15.41 -5.08 24.52
N THR A 445 15.46 -3.90 25.15
CA THR A 445 14.25 -3.20 25.63
C THR A 445 13.32 -2.86 24.47
N LYS A 446 13.86 -2.41 23.33
CA LYS A 446 13.08 -2.02 22.16
C LYS A 446 12.47 -3.23 21.43
N ILE A 447 13.18 -4.37 21.42
CA ILE A 447 12.65 -5.66 20.97
C ILE A 447 11.44 -6.06 21.83
N VAL A 448 11.55 -6.01 23.17
CA VAL A 448 10.43 -6.32 24.07
C VAL A 448 9.24 -5.38 23.86
N GLU A 449 9.46 -4.09 23.59
CA GLU A 449 8.38 -3.15 23.24
C GLU A 449 7.67 -3.57 21.94
N LYS A 450 8.41 -3.91 20.88
CA LYS A 450 7.85 -4.38 19.62
C LYS A 450 7.09 -5.70 19.83
N MET A 451 7.64 -6.64 20.60
CA MET A 451 6.97 -7.90 20.98
C MET A 451 5.72 -7.69 21.86
N LYS A 452 5.57 -6.57 22.57
CA LYS A 452 4.32 -6.22 23.27
C LYS A 452 3.24 -5.77 22.29
N LYS A 453 3.55 -4.86 21.37
CA LYS A 453 2.61 -4.38 20.35
C LYS A 453 2.15 -5.51 19.41
N LEU A 454 3.07 -6.43 19.13
CA LEU A 454 2.86 -7.69 18.41
C LEU A 454 1.86 -8.64 19.09
N ASP A 455 2.01 -8.85 20.40
CA ASP A 455 1.11 -9.66 21.21
C ASP A 455 -0.29 -9.05 21.30
N SER A 456 -0.39 -7.73 21.54
CA SER A 456 -1.66 -7.01 21.51
C SER A 456 -2.36 -7.14 20.14
N PHE A 457 -1.59 -7.11 19.04
CA PHE A 457 -2.13 -7.34 17.71
C PHE A 457 -2.68 -8.77 17.54
N LEU A 458 -1.92 -9.81 17.91
CA LEU A 458 -2.35 -11.21 17.82
C LEU A 458 -3.65 -11.47 18.61
N GLN A 459 -3.79 -10.83 19.76
CA GLN A 459 -5.01 -10.88 20.57
C GLN A 459 -6.19 -10.16 19.91
N SER A 460 -5.93 -9.09 19.16
CA SER A 460 -6.92 -8.28 18.42
C SER A 460 -7.45 -8.88 17.12
N LEU A 461 -6.95 -10.06 16.72
CA LEU A 461 -7.40 -10.75 15.51
C LEU A 461 -8.92 -11.00 15.54
N PRO A 462 -9.63 -10.79 14.42
CA PRO A 462 -11.09 -10.86 14.39
C PRO A 462 -11.54 -12.31 14.56
N LYS A 463 -12.16 -12.63 15.71
CA LYS A 463 -12.73 -13.95 16.02
C LYS A 463 -13.89 -14.37 15.10
N GLN A 464 -14.44 -13.44 14.32
CA GLN A 464 -15.44 -13.72 13.29
C GLN A 464 -15.34 -12.70 12.14
N ARG A 465 -15.82 -13.07 10.95
CA ARG A 465 -15.90 -12.19 9.78
C ARG A 465 -17.27 -12.27 9.12
N LYS A 466 -17.99 -11.16 9.06
CA LYS A 466 -19.26 -11.05 8.32
C LYS A 466 -19.01 -11.32 6.82
N ILE A 467 -19.87 -12.14 6.21
CA ILE A 467 -19.90 -12.36 4.76
C ILE A 467 -21.00 -11.49 4.15
N ASP A 468 -22.22 -11.60 4.66
CA ASP A 468 -23.36 -10.75 4.34
C ASP A 468 -24.32 -10.68 5.53
N ASP A 469 -25.56 -10.24 5.32
CA ASP A 469 -26.54 -10.08 6.40
C ASP A 469 -27.23 -11.37 6.85
N SER A 470 -26.96 -12.51 6.21
CA SER A 470 -27.38 -13.85 6.66
C SER A 470 -26.28 -14.59 7.41
N ALA A 471 -25.02 -14.46 6.96
CA ALA A 471 -23.92 -15.29 7.43
C ALA A 471 -22.65 -14.54 7.86
N ALA A 472 -22.00 -15.07 8.89
CA ALA A 472 -20.62 -14.79 9.26
C ALA A 472 -19.79 -16.10 9.28
N VAL A 473 -18.47 -15.98 9.27
CA VAL A 473 -17.52 -17.09 9.42
C VAL A 473 -16.84 -16.98 10.78
N ASN A 474 -16.75 -18.10 11.49
CA ASN A 474 -16.01 -18.21 12.74
C ASN A 474 -14.50 -18.32 12.44
N LEU A 475 -13.72 -17.44 13.04
CA LEU A 475 -12.27 -17.37 12.88
C LEU A 475 -11.53 -17.58 14.22
N THR A 476 -12.21 -18.09 15.26
CA THR A 476 -11.51 -18.44 16.50
C THR A 476 -10.50 -19.55 16.27
N PHE A 477 -9.33 -19.39 16.87
CA PHE A 477 -8.32 -20.44 16.94
C PHE A 477 -8.82 -21.58 17.83
N THR A 478 -8.67 -22.83 17.39
CA THR A 478 -9.26 -23.99 18.09
C THR A 478 -8.26 -24.82 18.89
N GLY A 479 -6.97 -24.51 18.79
CA GLY A 479 -5.90 -25.08 19.59
C GLY A 479 -4.68 -24.15 19.67
N ASN A 480 -3.62 -24.60 20.33
CA ASN A 480 -2.30 -23.94 20.25
C ASN A 480 -1.67 -24.20 18.87
N PRO A 481 -0.90 -23.27 18.29
CA PRO A 481 -0.13 -23.54 17.08
C PRO A 481 0.85 -24.70 17.25
N VAL A 482 0.87 -25.62 16.29
CA VAL A 482 1.74 -26.81 16.26
C VAL A 482 3.01 -26.48 15.47
N LEU A 483 4.18 -26.95 15.91
CA LEU A 483 5.43 -26.81 15.15
C LEU A 483 5.90 -28.15 14.60
N GLY A 484 6.18 -28.15 13.29
CA GLY A 484 6.99 -29.16 12.62
C GLY A 484 8.43 -28.69 12.45
N ASN A 485 9.22 -29.47 11.70
CA ASN A 485 10.60 -29.10 11.34
C ASN A 485 10.55 -27.94 10.33
N SER A 486 10.97 -26.75 10.77
CA SER A 486 10.83 -25.49 10.03
C SER A 486 9.42 -25.21 9.51
N SER A 487 8.36 -25.55 10.27
CA SER A 487 6.98 -25.22 9.90
C SER A 487 6.06 -24.92 11.07
N VAL A 488 5.02 -24.12 10.83
CA VAL A 488 3.97 -23.73 11.78
C VAL A 488 2.61 -24.18 11.23
N GLU A 489 1.77 -24.81 12.05
CA GLU A 489 0.39 -25.16 11.72
C GLU A 489 -0.58 -24.54 12.72
N VAL A 490 -1.66 -23.94 12.23
CA VAL A 490 -2.66 -23.22 13.04
C VAL A 490 -4.07 -23.58 12.60
N ASP A 491 -4.85 -24.19 13.50
CA ASP A 491 -6.26 -24.52 13.28
C ASP A 491 -7.18 -23.37 13.72
N ILE A 492 -8.15 -23.00 12.86
CA ILE A 492 -9.31 -22.15 13.18
C ILE A 492 -10.62 -22.91 12.96
N ASN A 493 -11.69 -22.49 13.63
CA ASN A 493 -12.99 -23.15 13.51
C ASN A 493 -13.53 -23.14 12.06
N GLY A 494 -13.47 -22.01 11.38
CA GLY A 494 -13.74 -21.88 9.94
C GLY A 494 -15.20 -22.06 9.50
N LEU A 495 -16.09 -22.54 10.37
CA LEU A 495 -17.50 -22.79 10.04
C LEU A 495 -18.28 -21.48 9.89
N PHE A 496 -19.33 -21.54 9.07
CA PHE A 496 -20.31 -20.47 8.94
C PHE A 496 -21.27 -20.49 10.13
N MET A 497 -21.66 -19.29 10.59
CA MET A 497 -22.58 -19.04 11.69
C MET A 497 -23.71 -18.11 11.23
N PRO A 498 -24.93 -18.25 11.78
CA PRO A 498 -26.00 -17.28 11.57
C PRO A 498 -25.66 -15.93 12.25
N LYS A 499 -26.32 -14.86 11.80
CA LYS A 499 -26.16 -13.52 12.35
C LYS A 499 -26.94 -13.35 13.67
N GLY A 500 -26.38 -13.84 14.77
CA GLY A 500 -26.92 -13.70 16.13
C GLY A 500 -26.92 -15.03 16.90
N ASP A 501 -26.48 -14.97 18.16
CA ASP A 501 -26.33 -16.05 19.14
C ASP A 501 -25.42 -17.24 18.78
N ASP A 502 -24.92 -17.93 19.82
CA ASP A 502 -23.94 -19.03 19.79
C ASP A 502 -24.51 -20.36 19.24
N ILE A 503 -25.13 -20.33 18.05
CA ILE A 503 -25.57 -21.56 17.35
C ILE A 503 -24.33 -22.27 16.78
N LYS A 504 -23.72 -23.12 17.62
CA LYS A 504 -22.58 -23.98 17.27
C LYS A 504 -23.02 -25.02 16.23
N VAL A 505 -22.73 -24.74 14.96
CA VAL A 505 -22.79 -25.76 13.90
C VAL A 505 -21.75 -26.85 14.21
N ALA A 506 -22.19 -28.10 14.30
CA ALA A 506 -21.29 -29.23 14.55
C ALA A 506 -20.80 -29.83 13.23
N GLY A 507 -19.53 -29.61 12.89
CA GLY A 507 -18.87 -30.29 11.77
C GLY A 507 -18.36 -31.68 12.16
N SER A 508 -18.51 -32.66 11.27
CA SER A 508 -17.75 -33.91 11.37
C SER A 508 -16.32 -33.66 10.91
N ARG A 509 -15.33 -33.95 11.75
CA ARG A 509 -13.91 -33.80 11.41
C ARG A 509 -13.47 -34.90 10.43
N SER A 510 -12.50 -34.59 9.56
CA SER A 510 -11.68 -35.59 8.89
C SER A 510 -10.21 -35.52 9.35
N SER A 511 -9.42 -36.55 9.08
CA SER A 511 -8.00 -36.59 9.48
C SER A 511 -7.19 -35.50 8.77
N SER A 512 -6.25 -34.83 9.46
CA SER A 512 -5.40 -33.79 8.85
C SER A 512 -4.59 -34.33 7.65
N PHE A 513 -5.00 -33.93 6.45
CA PHE A 513 -4.57 -34.52 5.16
C PHE A 513 -3.17 -34.09 4.66
N PHE A 514 -2.22 -33.78 5.54
CA PHE A 514 -0.92 -33.23 5.14
C PHE A 514 0.10 -34.30 4.66
N GLY A 515 -0.32 -35.06 3.65
CA GLY A 515 0.51 -35.98 2.87
C GLY A 515 1.47 -35.24 1.93
N GLY A 516 2.57 -34.71 2.49
CA GLY A 516 3.68 -34.14 1.73
C GLY A 516 3.72 -32.61 1.70
N VAL A 517 4.86 -32.04 2.09
CA VAL A 517 5.08 -30.58 2.16
C VAL A 517 5.15 -29.99 0.75
N ASN A 518 4.15 -29.19 0.36
CA ASN A 518 4.25 -28.37 -0.85
C ASN A 518 5.28 -27.25 -0.65
N LYS A 519 6.10 -26.99 -1.68
CA LYS A 519 7.18 -25.97 -1.67
C LYS A 519 6.68 -24.52 -1.79
N ARG A 520 5.54 -24.20 -1.17
CA ARG A 520 4.91 -22.86 -1.16
C ARG A 520 4.95 -22.28 0.24
N MET A 521 4.99 -20.95 0.36
CA MET A 521 5.13 -20.28 1.68
C MET A 521 4.00 -20.63 2.66
N VAL A 522 2.76 -20.71 2.17
CA VAL A 522 1.55 -21.01 2.94
C VAL A 522 0.72 -22.09 2.24
N THR A 523 0.09 -22.98 3.00
CA THR A 523 -0.96 -23.89 2.54
C THR A 523 -2.17 -23.77 3.46
N ILE A 524 -3.34 -23.48 2.90
CA ILE A 524 -4.60 -23.40 3.64
C ILE A 524 -5.44 -24.63 3.31
N SER A 525 -5.70 -25.47 4.30
CA SER A 525 -6.71 -26.54 4.24
C SER A 525 -8.08 -25.97 4.54
N VAL A 526 -9.10 -26.38 3.78
CA VAL A 526 -10.52 -26.07 4.03
C VAL A 526 -11.32 -27.36 3.93
N GLU A 527 -11.87 -27.85 5.04
CA GLU A 527 -12.65 -29.08 5.08
C GLU A 527 -14.04 -28.93 4.42
N GLU A 528 -14.57 -30.04 3.93
CA GLU A 528 -15.95 -30.21 3.44
C GLU A 528 -17.00 -29.69 4.45
N GLY A 529 -16.72 -29.79 5.75
CA GLY A 529 -17.56 -29.24 6.82
C GLY A 529 -17.79 -27.73 6.73
N VAL A 530 -16.82 -26.96 6.21
CA VAL A 530 -16.97 -25.51 6.00
C VAL A 530 -18.05 -25.24 4.95
N PHE A 531 -18.01 -25.94 3.82
CA PHE A 531 -18.98 -25.78 2.74
C PHE A 531 -20.38 -26.22 3.17
N ASN A 532 -20.50 -27.36 3.87
CA ASN A 532 -21.78 -27.83 4.41
C ASN A 532 -22.33 -26.93 5.54
N SER A 533 -21.47 -26.25 6.32
CA SER A 533 -21.94 -25.24 7.28
C SER A 533 -22.51 -24.00 6.57
N ALA A 534 -21.91 -23.58 5.45
CA ALA A 534 -22.40 -22.45 4.66
C ALA A 534 -23.77 -22.75 4.05
N THR A 535 -23.94 -23.94 3.47
CA THR A 535 -25.22 -24.33 2.86
C THR A 535 -26.33 -24.48 3.90
N LEU A 536 -26.02 -24.98 5.10
CA LEU A 536 -26.94 -25.03 6.24
C LEU A 536 -27.36 -23.64 6.73
N VAL A 537 -26.42 -22.70 6.93
CA VAL A 537 -26.72 -21.35 7.43
C VAL A 537 -27.58 -20.57 6.44
N TYR A 538 -27.23 -20.55 5.15
CA TYR A 538 -28.02 -19.86 4.13
C TYR A 538 -29.40 -20.49 3.89
N PHE A 539 -29.54 -21.80 4.06
CA PHE A 539 -30.85 -22.47 4.05
C PHE A 539 -31.71 -22.08 5.26
N ASN A 540 -31.15 -22.14 6.46
CA ASN A 540 -31.86 -21.78 7.70
C ASN A 540 -32.27 -20.30 7.75
N ALA A 541 -31.46 -19.41 7.15
CA ALA A 541 -31.81 -18.00 6.93
C ALA A 541 -32.92 -17.77 5.88
N LYS A 542 -33.41 -18.84 5.22
CA LYS A 542 -34.47 -18.86 4.19
C LYS A 542 -34.16 -18.05 2.92
N VAL A 543 -32.91 -17.63 2.71
CA VAL A 543 -32.49 -16.83 1.53
C VAL A 543 -32.12 -17.65 0.30
N MET A 544 -32.19 -19.00 0.37
CA MET A 544 -32.02 -19.90 -0.77
C MET A 544 -33.26 -19.98 -1.67
N HIS A 545 -33.70 -18.83 -2.19
CA HIS A 545 -34.78 -18.75 -3.17
C HIS A 545 -34.47 -17.73 -4.28
N LEU A 546 -35.17 -17.90 -5.41
CA LEU A 546 -35.17 -17.00 -6.57
C LEU A 546 -36.61 -16.84 -7.04
N VAL A 547 -37.16 -15.64 -6.86
CA VAL A 547 -38.45 -15.22 -7.41
C VAL A 547 -38.16 -14.36 -8.64
N MET A 548 -38.87 -14.60 -9.75
CA MET A 548 -38.78 -13.81 -10.98
C MET A 548 -40.17 -13.39 -11.43
N GLU A 549 -40.39 -12.07 -11.46
CA GLU A 549 -41.62 -11.39 -11.88
C GLU A 549 -41.40 -10.59 -13.17
N GLU A 550 -40.16 -10.51 -13.64
CA GLU A 550 -39.70 -9.76 -14.82
C GLU A 550 -38.73 -10.58 -15.69
N THR A 551 -38.63 -10.20 -16.96
CA THR A 551 -37.67 -10.75 -17.92
C THR A 551 -36.30 -10.08 -17.79
N LYS A 552 -35.28 -10.60 -18.49
CA LYS A 552 -33.94 -10.00 -18.57
C LYS A 552 -33.91 -8.58 -19.16
N ASN A 553 -35.01 -8.11 -19.76
CA ASN A 553 -35.15 -6.78 -20.34
C ASN A 553 -35.95 -5.80 -19.44
N GLY A 554 -36.35 -6.21 -18.23
CA GLY A 554 -37.20 -5.39 -17.34
C GLY A 554 -38.65 -5.27 -17.78
N SER A 555 -39.13 -6.16 -18.67
CA SER A 555 -40.56 -6.32 -18.93
C SER A 555 -41.17 -7.27 -17.90
N ILE A 556 -42.42 -7.06 -17.49
CA ILE A 556 -43.15 -8.02 -16.64
C ILE A 556 -43.15 -9.40 -17.32
N LEU A 557 -42.89 -10.45 -16.54
CA LEU A 557 -42.87 -11.83 -17.01
C LEU A 557 -44.30 -12.30 -17.31
N SER A 558 -44.52 -12.83 -18.51
CA SER A 558 -45.84 -13.32 -18.95
C SER A 558 -45.78 -14.78 -19.37
N THR A 559 -46.92 -15.47 -19.30
CA THR A 559 -47.08 -16.82 -19.88
C THR A 559 -46.76 -16.84 -21.37
N SER A 560 -46.81 -15.68 -22.07
CA SER A 560 -46.35 -15.51 -23.45
C SER A 560 -44.89 -15.91 -23.64
N ASP A 561 -44.03 -15.60 -22.68
CA ASP A 561 -42.58 -15.84 -22.76
C ASP A 561 -42.27 -17.34 -22.62
N TRP A 562 -43.21 -18.09 -22.04
CA TRP A 562 -43.11 -19.51 -21.75
C TRP A 562 -43.78 -20.40 -22.81
N LYS A 563 -44.31 -19.83 -23.91
CA LYS A 563 -44.90 -20.55 -25.07
C LYS A 563 -44.03 -21.71 -25.58
N LEU A 564 -42.70 -21.63 -25.46
CA LEU A 564 -41.75 -22.66 -25.91
C LEU A 564 -41.25 -23.61 -24.80
N ILE A 565 -41.51 -23.30 -23.52
CA ILE A 565 -41.02 -24.04 -22.34
C ILE A 565 -42.16 -24.75 -21.59
N LEU A 566 -43.39 -24.23 -21.67
CA LEU A 566 -44.59 -24.81 -21.06
C LEU A 566 -45.87 -24.37 -21.80
N PRO A 567 -46.18 -24.88 -23.02
CA PRO A 567 -47.32 -24.45 -23.83
C PRO A 567 -48.69 -24.52 -23.13
N GLU A 568 -48.90 -25.51 -22.26
CA GLU A 568 -50.17 -25.64 -21.53
C GLU A 568 -50.39 -24.49 -20.54
N LEU A 569 -49.33 -23.88 -20.00
CA LEU A 569 -49.45 -22.68 -19.17
C LEU A 569 -50.05 -21.51 -19.99
N TYR A 570 -49.58 -21.33 -21.23
CA TYR A 570 -50.11 -20.30 -22.11
C TYR A 570 -51.53 -20.62 -22.61
N LYS A 571 -51.85 -21.88 -22.91
CA LYS A 571 -53.20 -22.29 -23.34
C LYS A 571 -54.25 -22.05 -22.27
N HIS A 572 -53.93 -22.28 -21.00
CA HIS A 572 -54.85 -22.08 -19.89
C HIS A 572 -54.92 -20.62 -19.41
N TYR A 573 -53.81 -19.87 -19.49
CA TYR A 573 -53.69 -18.50 -18.99
C TYR A 573 -52.99 -17.60 -20.04
N PRO A 574 -53.66 -17.29 -21.17
CA PRO A 574 -53.02 -16.62 -22.30
C PRO A 574 -52.66 -15.16 -22.00
N ASP A 575 -51.36 -14.87 -22.09
CA ASP A 575 -50.72 -13.55 -21.94
C ASP A 575 -50.89 -12.93 -20.52
N ASN A 576 -51.45 -13.68 -19.55
CA ASN A 576 -51.42 -13.38 -18.11
C ASN A 576 -50.00 -13.10 -17.60
N LYS A 577 -49.90 -12.27 -16.56
CA LYS A 577 -48.65 -12.13 -15.78
C LYS A 577 -48.34 -13.43 -15.03
N MET A 578 -47.07 -13.74 -14.85
CA MET A 578 -46.65 -14.89 -14.06
C MET A 578 -45.43 -14.60 -13.18
N VAL A 579 -45.28 -15.40 -12.14
CA VAL A 579 -44.14 -15.42 -11.24
C VAL A 579 -43.56 -16.83 -11.24
N LEU A 580 -42.25 -16.94 -11.48
CA LEU A 580 -41.53 -18.20 -11.27
C LEU A 580 -40.81 -18.15 -9.91
N ASN A 581 -41.13 -19.09 -9.03
CA ASN A 581 -40.52 -19.19 -7.70
C ASN A 581 -39.73 -20.49 -7.57
N MET A 582 -38.41 -20.36 -7.49
CA MET A 582 -37.48 -21.48 -7.29
C MET A 582 -36.94 -21.46 -5.87
N SER A 583 -37.25 -22.50 -5.08
CA SER A 583 -36.93 -22.58 -3.65
C SER A 583 -36.22 -23.88 -3.32
N VAL A 584 -35.05 -23.80 -2.67
CA VAL A 584 -34.33 -25.00 -2.18
C VAL A 584 -35.10 -25.63 -1.01
N THR A 585 -35.26 -26.95 -1.01
CA THR A 585 -36.10 -27.67 -0.02
C THR A 585 -35.34 -28.33 1.13
N SER A 586 -34.02 -28.50 1.00
CA SER A 586 -33.11 -28.99 2.05
C SER A 586 -31.73 -28.33 1.89
N PRO A 587 -30.90 -28.21 2.95
CA PRO A 587 -29.53 -27.74 2.80
C PRO A 587 -28.79 -28.49 1.68
N PRO A 588 -28.19 -27.80 0.70
CA PRO A 588 -27.37 -28.45 -0.32
C PRO A 588 -26.21 -29.23 0.31
N ALA A 589 -26.11 -30.52 -0.02
CA ALA A 589 -25.08 -31.41 0.50
C ALA A 589 -23.85 -31.35 -0.42
N VAL A 590 -22.74 -30.84 0.09
CA VAL A 590 -21.45 -30.74 -0.62
C VAL A 590 -20.59 -31.95 -0.27
N LYS A 591 -19.91 -32.53 -1.25
CA LYS A 591 -18.95 -33.62 -1.10
C LYS A 591 -17.66 -33.30 -1.83
N ILE A 592 -16.52 -33.55 -1.21
CA ILE A 592 -15.19 -33.28 -1.80
C ILE A 592 -14.41 -34.59 -1.92
N THR A 593 -13.82 -34.80 -3.10
CA THR A 593 -12.98 -35.96 -3.42
C THR A 593 -11.73 -35.50 -4.16
N GLU A 594 -10.75 -36.38 -4.34
CA GLU A 594 -9.56 -36.11 -5.17
C GLU A 594 -9.91 -35.67 -6.63
N ASN A 595 -11.11 -36.01 -7.13
CA ASN A 595 -11.59 -35.62 -8.46
C ASN A 595 -12.18 -34.20 -8.52
N GLY A 596 -12.48 -33.57 -7.39
CA GLY A 596 -13.15 -32.27 -7.32
C GLY A 596 -14.21 -32.16 -6.22
N ILE A 597 -15.04 -31.12 -6.33
CA ILE A 597 -16.19 -30.85 -5.45
C ILE A 597 -17.47 -31.16 -6.23
N ASP A 598 -18.33 -32.01 -5.69
CA ASP A 598 -19.70 -32.22 -6.15
C ASP A 598 -20.69 -31.71 -5.10
N ALA A 599 -21.93 -31.41 -5.50
CA ALA A 599 -23.01 -31.13 -4.57
C ALA A 599 -24.37 -31.64 -5.08
N THR A 600 -25.22 -32.00 -4.13
CA THR A 600 -26.63 -32.37 -4.37
C THR A 600 -27.55 -31.26 -3.88
N ILE A 601 -28.41 -30.75 -4.75
CA ILE A 601 -29.38 -29.69 -4.43
C ILE A 601 -30.79 -30.26 -4.64
N GLN A 602 -31.66 -30.15 -3.62
CA GLN A 602 -33.10 -30.38 -3.80
C GLN A 602 -33.78 -29.03 -4.03
N LEU A 603 -34.48 -28.91 -5.15
CA LEU A 603 -35.10 -27.69 -5.64
C LEU A 603 -36.58 -27.93 -5.94
N ASP A 604 -37.45 -27.04 -5.48
CA ASP A 604 -38.81 -26.92 -5.99
C ASP A 604 -38.91 -25.72 -6.94
N ILE A 605 -39.68 -25.88 -8.02
CA ILE A 605 -39.99 -24.82 -8.98
C ILE A 605 -41.51 -24.69 -9.04
N ALA A 606 -42.05 -23.55 -8.61
CA ALA A 606 -43.46 -23.21 -8.69
C ALA A 606 -43.72 -22.22 -9.82
N PHE A 607 -44.84 -22.43 -10.51
CA PHE A 607 -45.38 -21.56 -11.53
C PHE A 607 -46.66 -20.95 -10.97
N ASP A 608 -46.63 -19.64 -10.74
CA ASP A 608 -47.75 -18.88 -10.22
C ASP A 608 -48.19 -17.87 -11.31
N VAL A 609 -49.49 -17.68 -11.51
CA VAL A 609 -50.04 -16.71 -12.46
C VAL A 609 -50.91 -15.69 -11.73
N GLN A 610 -50.96 -14.45 -12.22
CA GLN A 610 -52.01 -13.51 -11.83
C GLN A 610 -53.16 -13.62 -12.83
N ASP A 611 -54.32 -14.08 -12.37
CA ASP A 611 -55.52 -14.24 -13.19
C ASP A 611 -56.72 -13.55 -12.55
N SER A 612 -57.43 -12.74 -13.35
CA SER A 612 -58.51 -11.84 -12.89
C SER A 612 -58.18 -10.93 -11.68
N GLY A 613 -56.89 -10.79 -11.34
CA GLY A 613 -56.38 -10.06 -10.17
C GLY A 613 -55.85 -10.94 -9.04
N GLU A 614 -56.26 -12.21 -8.96
CA GLU A 614 -55.82 -13.16 -7.93
C GLU A 614 -54.51 -13.87 -8.32
N ASN A 615 -53.66 -14.16 -7.32
CA ASN A 615 -52.41 -14.91 -7.52
C ASN A 615 -52.67 -16.42 -7.34
N LEU A 616 -52.65 -17.16 -8.44
CA LEU A 616 -52.95 -18.59 -8.47
C LEU A 616 -51.69 -19.41 -8.75
N SER A 617 -51.29 -20.26 -7.81
CA SER A 617 -50.27 -21.29 -8.06
C SER A 617 -50.85 -22.41 -8.93
N VAL A 618 -50.25 -22.69 -10.09
CA VAL A 618 -50.83 -23.54 -11.15
C VAL A 618 -50.05 -24.81 -11.48
N ALA A 619 -48.75 -24.86 -11.20
CA ALA A 619 -47.97 -26.09 -11.25
C ALA A 619 -46.77 -26.03 -10.29
N ARG A 620 -46.33 -27.20 -9.80
CA ARG A 620 -45.12 -27.30 -8.98
C ARG A 620 -44.30 -28.53 -9.35
N LEU A 621 -43.04 -28.29 -9.72
CA LEU A 621 -42.02 -29.32 -9.91
C LEU A 621 -41.24 -29.54 -8.61
N SER A 622 -40.73 -30.77 -8.44
CA SER A 622 -39.56 -31.05 -7.61
C SER A 622 -38.41 -31.46 -8.52
N THR A 623 -37.18 -31.19 -8.13
CA THR A 623 -35.99 -31.54 -8.90
C THR A 623 -34.83 -31.82 -7.96
N ILE A 624 -34.12 -32.91 -8.20
CA ILE A 624 -32.84 -33.21 -7.55
C ILE A 624 -31.74 -32.95 -8.58
N LEU A 625 -30.81 -32.05 -8.25
CA LEU A 625 -29.67 -31.66 -9.09
C LEU A 625 -28.40 -32.33 -8.58
N SER A 626 -27.61 -32.89 -9.48
CA SER A 626 -26.19 -33.24 -9.27
C SER A 626 -25.33 -32.22 -10.00
N VAL A 627 -24.51 -31.46 -9.25
CA VAL A 627 -23.68 -30.39 -9.80
C VAL A 627 -22.21 -30.58 -9.42
N ALA A 628 -21.30 -30.37 -10.39
CA ALA A 628 -19.89 -30.18 -10.10
C ALA A 628 -19.65 -28.70 -9.72
N CYS A 629 -18.78 -28.45 -8.75
CA CYS A 629 -18.34 -27.11 -8.38
C CYS A 629 -16.85 -26.92 -8.75
N SER A 630 -16.58 -25.93 -9.59
CA SER A 630 -15.22 -25.46 -9.88
C SER A 630 -14.87 -24.30 -8.97
N THR A 631 -13.66 -24.29 -8.40
CA THR A 631 -13.17 -23.20 -7.55
C THR A 631 -11.97 -22.48 -8.17
N GLU A 632 -11.88 -21.20 -7.89
CA GLU A 632 -10.80 -20.29 -8.31
C GLU A 632 -10.52 -19.33 -7.14
N ILE A 633 -9.32 -18.75 -7.05
CA ILE A 633 -9.03 -17.71 -6.07
C ILE A 633 -8.84 -16.36 -6.76
N VAL A 634 -9.67 -15.38 -6.42
CA VAL A 634 -9.64 -14.01 -6.96
C VAL A 634 -9.53 -13.01 -5.81
N LYS A 635 -8.48 -12.17 -5.80
CA LYS A 635 -8.25 -11.12 -4.79
C LYS A 635 -8.40 -11.62 -3.33
N ASN A 636 -7.69 -12.70 -3.00
CA ASN A 636 -7.73 -13.41 -1.70
C ASN A 636 -9.08 -14.12 -1.36
N ASN A 637 -10.09 -14.08 -2.24
CA ASN A 637 -11.36 -14.81 -2.06
C ASN A 637 -11.37 -16.12 -2.88
N LEU A 638 -11.72 -17.23 -2.22
CA LEU A 638 -12.14 -18.47 -2.85
C LEU A 638 -13.53 -18.26 -3.48
N ILE A 639 -13.60 -18.12 -4.80
CA ILE A 639 -14.84 -18.08 -5.56
C ILE A 639 -15.19 -19.46 -6.10
N GLY A 640 -16.46 -19.67 -6.45
CA GLY A 640 -16.92 -20.92 -7.06
C GLY A 640 -17.89 -20.70 -8.22
N SER A 641 -18.05 -21.73 -9.05
CA SER A 641 -19.15 -21.83 -9.99
C SER A 641 -19.59 -23.28 -10.23
N LEU A 642 -20.90 -23.48 -10.26
CA LEU A 642 -21.56 -24.76 -10.51
C LEU A 642 -21.71 -25.02 -12.00
N ARG A 643 -21.51 -26.28 -12.38
CA ARG A 643 -21.92 -26.88 -13.65
C ARG A 643 -22.86 -28.04 -13.35
N LEU A 644 -23.98 -28.12 -14.05
CA LEU A 644 -24.87 -29.28 -13.99
C LEU A 644 -24.13 -30.52 -14.53
N ASN A 645 -24.17 -31.62 -13.77
CA ASN A 645 -23.72 -32.94 -14.23
C ASN A 645 -24.94 -33.76 -14.67
N ASP A 646 -25.97 -33.81 -13.84
CA ASP A 646 -27.21 -34.56 -14.06
C ASP A 646 -28.37 -33.98 -13.21
N PHE A 647 -29.62 -34.30 -13.55
CA PHE A 647 -30.79 -33.96 -12.74
C PHE A 647 -31.96 -34.92 -12.97
N ASN A 648 -32.85 -34.99 -11.97
CA ASN A 648 -34.14 -35.66 -12.12
C ASN A 648 -35.27 -34.75 -11.64
N ALA A 649 -36.14 -34.33 -12.57
CA ALA A 649 -37.32 -33.51 -12.33
C ALA A 649 -38.62 -34.33 -12.38
N THR A 650 -39.52 -34.06 -11.44
CA THR A 650 -40.86 -34.66 -11.36
C THR A 650 -41.92 -33.60 -11.09
N MET A 651 -43.14 -33.80 -11.60
CA MET A 651 -44.27 -32.94 -11.27
C MET A 651 -44.83 -33.36 -9.91
N LYS A 652 -44.87 -32.46 -8.92
CA LYS A 652 -45.54 -32.69 -7.63
C LYS A 652 -47.05 -32.59 -7.77
N TRP A 653 -47.52 -31.60 -8.53
CA TRP A 653 -48.92 -31.43 -8.92
C TRP A 653 -49.03 -30.37 -10.03
N SER A 654 -50.12 -30.43 -10.80
CA SER A 654 -50.45 -29.49 -11.86
C SER A 654 -51.95 -29.25 -11.91
N LYS A 655 -52.37 -28.01 -12.21
CA LYS A 655 -53.75 -27.64 -12.56
C LYS A 655 -53.96 -27.48 -14.07
N ILE A 656 -52.87 -27.48 -14.84
CA ILE A 656 -52.83 -27.27 -16.30
C ILE A 656 -52.60 -28.60 -17.05
N GLY A 657 -53.25 -29.66 -16.59
CA GLY A 657 -53.15 -31.01 -17.15
C GLY A 657 -51.96 -31.84 -16.66
N GLU A 658 -51.91 -33.10 -17.10
CA GLU A 658 -50.81 -34.04 -16.83
C GLU A 658 -49.69 -33.89 -17.87
N PHE A 659 -48.43 -34.09 -17.45
CA PHE A 659 -47.25 -33.99 -18.31
C PHE A 659 -46.47 -35.30 -18.34
N GLN A 660 -46.04 -35.71 -19.54
CA GLN A 660 -45.10 -36.83 -19.68
C GLN A 660 -43.74 -36.50 -19.06
N THR A 661 -43.10 -37.46 -18.40
CA THR A 661 -41.80 -37.27 -17.71
C THR A 661 -40.75 -36.64 -18.62
N ASN A 662 -40.59 -37.11 -19.86
CA ASN A 662 -39.62 -36.57 -20.82
C ASN A 662 -39.84 -35.07 -21.10
N TYR A 663 -41.10 -34.62 -21.10
CA TYR A 663 -41.44 -33.21 -21.26
C TYR A 663 -41.00 -32.40 -20.03
N VAL A 664 -41.29 -32.92 -18.83
CA VAL A 664 -40.89 -32.30 -17.56
C VAL A 664 -39.37 -32.15 -17.46
N GLN A 665 -38.59 -33.18 -17.83
CA GLN A 665 -37.13 -33.09 -17.85
C GLN A 665 -36.65 -32.00 -18.83
N ALA A 666 -37.15 -32.01 -20.07
CA ALA A 666 -36.74 -31.08 -21.13
C ALA A 666 -37.12 -29.61 -20.83
N ALA A 667 -38.27 -29.37 -20.19
CA ALA A 667 -38.64 -28.04 -19.70
C ALA A 667 -37.71 -27.61 -18.55
N THR A 668 -37.41 -28.51 -17.61
CA THR A 668 -36.59 -28.19 -16.43
C THR A 668 -35.13 -27.89 -16.78
N SER A 669 -34.50 -28.62 -17.71
CA SER A 669 -33.13 -28.32 -18.15
C SER A 669 -33.00 -26.87 -18.64
N ARG A 670 -33.95 -26.41 -19.47
CA ARG A 670 -33.98 -25.03 -19.97
C ARG A 670 -34.09 -23.99 -18.85
N ILE A 671 -34.88 -24.25 -17.82
CA ILE A 671 -35.01 -23.37 -16.64
C ILE A 671 -33.68 -23.34 -15.87
N LEU A 672 -33.07 -24.50 -15.66
CA LEU A 672 -31.81 -24.63 -14.92
C LEU A 672 -30.66 -23.90 -15.63
N GLU A 673 -30.52 -24.12 -16.93
CA GLU A 673 -29.47 -23.54 -17.77
C GLU A 673 -29.64 -22.03 -17.98
N ALA A 674 -30.85 -21.56 -18.28
CA ALA A 674 -31.07 -20.16 -18.66
C ALA A 674 -31.22 -19.21 -17.46
N LEU A 675 -31.62 -19.71 -16.28
CA LEU A 675 -32.05 -18.91 -15.13
C LEU A 675 -31.35 -19.32 -13.81
N PHE A 676 -31.44 -20.59 -13.40
CA PHE A 676 -30.93 -21.03 -12.09
C PHE A 676 -29.40 -20.98 -11.97
N LEU A 677 -28.68 -21.67 -12.86
CA LEU A 677 -27.20 -21.74 -12.82
C LEU A 677 -26.54 -20.35 -12.98
N PRO A 678 -26.98 -19.47 -13.90
CA PRO A 678 -26.44 -18.10 -14.00
C PRO A 678 -26.64 -17.28 -12.72
N TYR A 679 -27.80 -17.39 -12.07
CA TYR A 679 -28.07 -16.69 -10.82
C TYR A 679 -27.19 -17.21 -9.67
N VAL A 680 -27.14 -18.53 -9.47
CA VAL A 680 -26.32 -19.13 -8.39
C VAL A 680 -24.83 -18.85 -8.60
N ASN A 681 -24.34 -18.95 -9.84
CA ASN A 681 -22.94 -18.63 -10.16
C ASN A 681 -22.62 -17.14 -9.97
N THR A 682 -23.59 -16.24 -10.14
CA THR A 682 -23.44 -14.81 -9.82
C THR A 682 -23.38 -14.57 -8.31
N ARG A 683 -24.04 -15.40 -7.48
CA ARG A 683 -23.89 -15.36 -6.02
C ARG A 683 -22.55 -15.94 -5.56
N LEU A 684 -22.14 -17.10 -6.08
CA LEU A 684 -20.89 -17.77 -5.72
C LEU A 684 -19.63 -16.99 -6.12
N LYS A 685 -19.70 -16.15 -7.16
CA LYS A 685 -18.64 -15.20 -7.54
C LYS A 685 -18.33 -14.12 -6.49
N ARG A 686 -19.15 -13.95 -5.44
CA ARG A 686 -18.81 -13.11 -4.27
C ARG A 686 -17.65 -13.71 -3.47
N GLY A 687 -17.63 -15.04 -3.38
CA GLY A 687 -16.59 -15.84 -2.76
C GLY A 687 -16.57 -15.84 -1.22
N PHE A 688 -15.78 -16.76 -0.70
CA PHE A 688 -15.36 -16.87 0.70
C PHE A 688 -13.97 -16.24 0.84
N PRO A 689 -13.78 -15.19 1.67
CA PRO A 689 -12.48 -14.61 1.88
C PRO A 689 -11.59 -15.55 2.69
N LEU A 690 -10.42 -15.93 2.15
CA LEU A 690 -9.46 -16.76 2.87
C LEU A 690 -8.95 -16.03 4.13
N PRO A 691 -8.49 -16.75 5.18
CA PRO A 691 -7.96 -16.18 6.43
C PRO A 691 -6.55 -15.58 6.24
N ILE A 692 -6.43 -14.64 5.31
CA ILE A 692 -5.18 -13.99 4.90
C ILE A 692 -5.25 -12.50 5.26
N PRO A 693 -4.23 -11.92 5.93
CA PRO A 693 -4.18 -10.50 6.26
C PRO A 693 -4.33 -9.60 5.03
N GLY A 694 -5.01 -8.46 5.20
CA GLY A 694 -5.33 -7.53 4.10
C GLY A 694 -4.11 -6.85 3.46
N ASP A 695 -2.99 -6.78 4.17
CA ASP A 695 -1.72 -6.19 3.71
C ASP A 695 -0.92 -7.15 2.78
N PHE A 696 -1.49 -8.32 2.47
CA PHE A 696 -0.88 -9.35 1.63
C PHE A 696 -1.70 -9.71 0.38
N THR A 697 -0.95 -10.05 -0.66
CA THR A 697 -1.43 -10.67 -1.89
C THR A 697 -0.90 -12.10 -2.00
N ILE A 698 -1.77 -13.03 -2.35
CA ILE A 698 -1.39 -14.40 -2.70
C ILE A 698 -0.86 -14.48 -4.13
N LYS A 699 0.14 -15.33 -4.32
CA LYS A 699 0.86 -15.54 -5.59
C LYS A 699 1.08 -17.04 -5.83
N ASN A 700 1.34 -17.40 -7.08
CA ASN A 700 1.70 -18.77 -7.51
C ASN A 700 0.74 -19.86 -6.99
N ILE A 701 -0.55 -19.52 -6.97
CA ILE A 701 -1.63 -20.28 -6.32
C ILE A 701 -1.80 -21.64 -7.00
N LYS A 702 -1.92 -22.70 -6.19
CA LYS A 702 -2.32 -24.05 -6.62
C LYS A 702 -3.40 -24.56 -5.70
N ILE A 703 -4.59 -24.83 -6.24
CA ILE A 703 -5.63 -25.60 -5.56
C ILE A 703 -5.36 -27.09 -5.79
N VAL A 704 -5.51 -27.91 -4.75
CA VAL A 704 -5.49 -29.37 -4.82
C VAL A 704 -6.73 -29.89 -4.08
N TYR A 705 -7.47 -30.80 -4.71
CA TYR A 705 -8.59 -31.48 -4.07
C TYR A 705 -8.09 -32.73 -3.36
N VAL A 706 -8.60 -32.99 -2.15
CA VAL A 706 -8.40 -34.22 -1.39
C VAL A 706 -9.75 -34.73 -0.92
N ASN A 707 -9.82 -35.97 -0.44
CA ASN A 707 -11.07 -36.46 0.14
C ASN A 707 -11.48 -35.59 1.33
N SER A 708 -12.74 -35.15 1.38
CA SER A 708 -13.28 -34.26 2.41
C SER A 708 -12.60 -32.88 2.58
N GLY A 709 -11.84 -32.37 1.59
CA GLY A 709 -11.28 -31.01 1.70
C GLY A 709 -10.54 -30.49 0.46
N ILE A 710 -10.17 -29.20 0.50
CA ILE A 710 -9.28 -28.58 -0.48
C ILE A 710 -8.03 -28.00 0.19
N LEU A 711 -6.90 -28.04 -0.51
CA LEU A 711 -5.64 -27.41 -0.13
C LEU A 711 -5.33 -26.27 -1.09
N VAL A 712 -5.19 -25.05 -0.56
CA VAL A 712 -4.79 -23.85 -1.32
C VAL A 712 -3.33 -23.53 -0.98
N CYS A 713 -2.40 -23.98 -1.83
CA CYS A 713 -0.97 -23.74 -1.69
C CYS A 713 -0.57 -22.44 -2.40
N THR A 714 0.13 -21.52 -1.73
CA THR A 714 0.42 -20.19 -2.27
C THR A 714 1.69 -19.57 -1.68
N ASP A 715 2.35 -18.72 -2.47
CA ASP A 715 3.40 -17.82 -2.00
C ASP A 715 2.80 -16.47 -1.60
N ILE A 716 3.40 -15.81 -0.62
CA ILE A 716 2.93 -14.51 -0.11
C ILE A 716 3.75 -13.38 -0.74
N GLY A 717 3.07 -12.30 -1.13
CA GLY A 717 3.70 -11.05 -1.54
C GLY A 717 3.07 -9.86 -0.83
N THR A 718 3.90 -8.97 -0.32
CA THR A 718 3.46 -7.65 0.19
C THR A 718 2.65 -6.90 -0.86
N SER A 719 1.55 -6.25 -0.48
CA SER A 719 0.89 -5.28 -1.34
C SER A 719 1.79 -4.06 -1.54
N THR A 720 2.43 -3.94 -2.71
CA THR A 720 2.93 -2.66 -3.20
C THR A 720 1.73 -1.80 -3.58
N ASN A 721 1.55 -0.65 -2.91
CA ASN A 721 0.61 0.37 -3.35
C ASN A 721 1.05 0.86 -4.74
N GLN A 722 0.19 0.69 -5.75
CA GLN A 722 0.33 1.30 -7.07
C GLN A 722 -0.56 2.54 -7.15
#